data_AF-A0A7C7Q4X8-F1
#
_entry.id   AF-A0A7C7Q4X8-F1
#
_cell.length_a   1.000
_cell.length_b   1.000
_cell.length_c   1.000
_cell.angle_alpha   90.00
_cell.angle_beta   90.00
_cell.angle_gamma   90.00
#
_symmetry.space_group_name_H-M   'P 1'
#
loop_
_entity.id
_entity.type
_entity.pdbx_description
1 polymer ?
#
loop_
_entity_poly.entity_id
_entity_poly.type
_entity_poly.pdbx_seq_one_letter_code
_entity_poly.pdbx_strand_id
1 'polypeptide(L)'
;MLTVGIDIGSVSLQLVVVGDIDDRKALEKLVREHPDRFRGPFSTADGRPFLCSPYQRIRATPFQAAKEFLGQWLEAFPDGAIRGIRVTGSGARLVGEVLSAPLENEFKAVAEAVGRCHPEVRTVFEMGGESSRYLRIEPEGEGVHILDYEANGDCAAGTGSFMDQQAARLEYDIEEVGDVVLATDRAATIAGRCSVFAKTDMIHAQQRGYAPPEVLKGLCQAVARNFKGAIVKGKEVVPPVAFIGGVAANRGVVWAMREAFELGEGDLIVPEAHAWMGALGAALIEAREAGGKVELERFRTYEAKYEFPSAEPLSLENVVLLRDEVRPYTLPGSGKVKAYLGIDVGSVSTNFALITPDGELIYQIYTRTRGRPVEVVTEGLREIEEQVGGWVEIRGVGTTGSGRELIGELVGADTVNDEITAHKTGATFIAEKFLGEEVDTIFEIGGQDSKFISIQNGVVVDFTMNEACAAGTGSFLEEQAEKLGISIVDEFAQKAMSSRSPIRLGERCTVFMERDLVSYLQRGAKVEDLVAGLAYSVVHNYLNRVVRGRYIGDYIFFQGGTAYNDAVAAAFSKVLRKRIVVPPYNGVIGAIGMALLAKEKVERTGRKTRFRGYRLDQVDYRVREFTCRGCSNRCEIKEFVIEGERTYWGDKCSDRYRKRAKVERQPVLSDLMTLRRELLLDGYEEGKGGRRGSIGIPKCMYTYDRFPFWRAFFEELGFAVVLSDETNREVVEEGIEASVSEPCFPIKVAHGHILTLARKGVDYIFQPNIINEETDHPEVQSHLCVWGQTLP
;
A
#
# COMPACT_ATOMS: atom_id res chain seq x y z
N MET A 1 26.60 -15.57 -38.87
CA MET A 1 27.13 -16.04 -37.54
C MET A 1 26.21 -15.50 -36.46
N LEU A 2 25.83 -16.30 -35.47
CA LEU A 2 24.73 -15.94 -34.56
C LEU A 2 25.19 -15.15 -33.33
N THR A 3 24.42 -14.16 -32.93
CA THR A 3 24.62 -13.42 -31.67
C THR A 3 23.42 -13.58 -30.76
N VAL A 4 23.65 -13.65 -29.46
CA VAL A 4 22.61 -13.88 -28.46
C VAL A 4 22.50 -12.67 -27.56
N GLY A 5 21.28 -12.22 -27.34
CA GLY A 5 20.95 -11.27 -26.29
C GLY A 5 20.09 -11.95 -25.24
N ILE A 6 20.36 -11.68 -23.97
CA ILE A 6 19.60 -12.21 -22.84
C ILE A 6 19.11 -11.04 -22.00
N ASP A 7 17.81 -10.97 -21.78
CA ASP A 7 17.19 -10.05 -20.83
C ASP A 7 16.77 -10.83 -19.59
N ILE A 8 17.35 -10.47 -18.45
CA ILE A 8 17.15 -11.14 -17.17
C ILE A 8 16.45 -10.16 -16.23
N GLY A 9 15.13 -10.21 -16.22
CA GLY A 9 14.31 -9.48 -15.27
C GLY A 9 14.28 -10.13 -13.89
N SER A 10 13.55 -9.51 -12.96
CA SER A 10 13.26 -10.08 -11.63
C SER A 10 12.21 -11.20 -11.66
N VAL A 11 11.29 -11.14 -12.63
CA VAL A 11 10.16 -12.08 -12.76
C VAL A 11 10.12 -12.81 -14.10
N SER A 12 10.99 -12.47 -15.04
CA SER A 12 11.00 -13.03 -16.39
C SER A 12 12.40 -13.12 -16.98
N LEU A 13 12.57 -14.05 -17.92
CA LEU A 13 13.79 -14.29 -18.67
C LEU A 13 13.45 -14.42 -20.15
N GLN A 14 14.19 -13.70 -21.00
CA GLN A 14 14.00 -13.69 -22.44
C GLN A 14 15.34 -13.83 -23.17
N LEU A 15 15.37 -14.63 -24.23
CA LEU A 15 16.52 -14.75 -25.11
C LEU A 15 16.12 -14.43 -26.54
N VAL A 16 17.04 -13.79 -27.25
CA VAL A 16 16.92 -13.53 -28.69
C VAL A 16 18.21 -13.92 -29.37
N VAL A 17 18.09 -14.61 -30.51
CA VAL A 17 19.19 -14.83 -31.44
C VAL A 17 19.00 -14.00 -32.69
N VAL A 18 20.02 -13.25 -33.05
CA VAL A 18 20.10 -12.49 -34.29
C VAL A 18 21.12 -13.15 -35.21
N GLY A 19 20.71 -13.40 -36.45
CA GLY A 19 21.59 -13.86 -37.53
C GLY A 19 21.85 -12.76 -38.56
N ASP A 20 22.84 -13.00 -39.40
CA ASP A 20 23.03 -12.23 -40.64
C ASP A 20 21.93 -12.57 -41.64
N ILE A 21 21.76 -11.77 -42.70
CA ILE A 21 20.71 -11.98 -43.72
C ILE A 21 20.79 -13.40 -44.32
N ASP A 22 22.01 -13.91 -44.51
CA ASP A 22 22.26 -15.26 -45.06
C ASP A 22 21.91 -16.39 -44.08
N ASP A 23 21.81 -16.11 -42.78
CA ASP A 23 21.48 -17.11 -41.75
C ASP A 23 19.99 -17.46 -41.71
N ARG A 24 19.12 -16.75 -42.46
CA ARG A 24 17.65 -16.94 -42.43
C ARG A 24 17.23 -18.40 -42.58
N LYS A 25 17.77 -19.12 -43.58
CA LYS A 25 17.42 -20.53 -43.83
C LYS A 25 17.83 -21.45 -42.68
N ALA A 26 18.94 -21.13 -42.01
CA ALA A 26 19.41 -21.89 -40.84
C ALA A 26 18.49 -21.66 -39.64
N LEU A 27 18.07 -20.41 -39.41
CA LEU A 27 17.11 -20.07 -38.36
C LEU A 27 15.72 -20.70 -38.60
N GLU A 28 15.23 -20.70 -39.85
CA GLU A 28 13.98 -21.40 -40.22
C GLU A 28 14.08 -22.91 -39.96
N LYS A 29 15.25 -23.51 -40.19
CA LYS A 29 15.50 -24.92 -39.89
C LYS A 29 15.44 -25.17 -38.38
N LEU A 30 16.09 -24.33 -37.57
CA LEU A 30 16.06 -24.43 -36.11
C LEU A 30 14.64 -24.36 -35.53
N VAL A 31 13.79 -23.45 -36.05
CA VAL A 31 12.39 -23.37 -35.62
C VAL A 31 11.62 -24.65 -35.95
N ARG A 32 11.84 -25.24 -37.13
CA ARG A 32 11.19 -26.51 -37.50
C ARG A 32 11.65 -27.69 -36.66
N GLU A 33 12.93 -27.73 -36.29
CA GLU A 33 13.52 -28.82 -35.49
C GLU A 33 13.20 -28.68 -34.00
N HIS A 34 13.01 -27.45 -33.52
CA HIS A 34 12.78 -27.13 -32.11
C HIS A 34 11.66 -26.09 -31.91
N PRO A 35 10.41 -26.37 -32.34
CA PRO A 35 9.31 -25.41 -32.28
C PRO A 35 8.95 -24.95 -30.85
N ASP A 36 9.22 -25.79 -29.85
CA ASP A 36 8.99 -25.46 -28.44
C ASP A 36 10.06 -24.53 -27.86
N ARG A 37 11.20 -24.33 -28.56
CA ARG A 37 12.34 -23.53 -28.09
C ARG A 37 12.48 -22.19 -28.81
N PHE A 38 11.86 -22.02 -29.98
CA PHE A 38 12.02 -20.82 -30.80
C PHE A 38 10.69 -20.33 -31.40
N ARG A 39 10.50 -19.01 -31.39
CA ARG A 39 9.46 -18.29 -32.12
C ARG A 39 10.10 -17.44 -33.21
N GLY A 40 9.49 -17.41 -34.41
CA GLY A 40 9.98 -16.68 -35.57
C GLY A 40 10.20 -17.59 -36.80
N PRO A 41 11.11 -17.23 -37.74
CA PRO A 41 11.95 -16.04 -37.72
C PRO A 41 11.19 -14.75 -37.97
N PHE A 42 11.40 -13.80 -37.08
CA PHE A 42 11.00 -12.42 -37.27
C PHE A 42 12.06 -11.66 -38.07
N SER A 43 11.78 -10.41 -38.43
CA SER A 43 12.73 -9.57 -39.15
C SER A 43 12.71 -8.15 -38.64
N THR A 44 13.89 -7.56 -38.49
CA THR A 44 14.06 -6.11 -38.36
C THR A 44 13.67 -5.42 -39.69
N ALA A 45 13.50 -4.09 -39.67
CA ALA A 45 13.16 -3.32 -40.86
C ALA A 45 14.25 -3.41 -41.96
N ASP A 46 15.52 -3.61 -41.56
CA ASP A 46 16.65 -3.84 -42.47
C ASP A 46 16.80 -5.31 -42.94
N GLY A 47 15.88 -6.20 -42.54
CA GLY A 47 15.79 -7.58 -43.04
C GLY A 47 16.60 -8.63 -42.29
N ARG A 48 17.31 -8.26 -41.21
CA ARG A 48 18.04 -9.22 -40.36
C ARG A 48 17.05 -10.17 -39.67
N PRO A 49 17.24 -11.50 -39.80
CA PRO A 49 16.36 -12.47 -39.17
C PRO A 49 16.71 -12.66 -37.70
N PHE A 50 15.69 -12.83 -36.86
CA PHE A 50 15.89 -13.16 -35.44
C PHE A 50 14.87 -14.18 -34.91
N LEU A 51 15.27 -14.93 -33.89
CA LEU A 51 14.44 -15.89 -33.16
C LEU A 51 14.28 -15.44 -31.71
N CYS A 52 13.08 -15.57 -31.17
CA CYS A 52 12.80 -15.34 -29.75
C CYS A 52 12.65 -16.68 -29.02
N SER A 53 13.09 -16.75 -27.76
CA SER A 53 12.74 -17.85 -26.87
C SER A 53 11.24 -17.82 -26.51
N PRO A 54 10.68 -18.90 -25.94
CA PRO A 54 9.47 -18.79 -25.12
C PRO A 54 9.66 -17.76 -24.01
N TYR A 55 8.58 -17.12 -23.59
CA TYR A 55 8.59 -16.19 -22.46
C TYR A 55 8.66 -17.00 -21.18
N GLN A 56 9.79 -16.95 -20.47
CA GLN A 56 10.01 -17.76 -19.27
C GLN A 56 9.77 -16.90 -18.03
N ARG A 57 8.75 -17.23 -17.23
CA ARG A 57 8.58 -16.66 -15.89
C ARG A 57 9.63 -17.25 -14.93
N ILE A 58 10.25 -16.42 -14.10
CA ILE A 58 11.22 -16.83 -13.08
C ILE A 58 10.44 -17.15 -11.80
N ARG A 59 10.35 -18.44 -11.48
CA ARG A 59 9.79 -18.94 -10.20
C ARG A 59 10.86 -19.40 -9.20
N ALA A 60 12.09 -19.63 -9.68
CA ALA A 60 13.27 -20.04 -8.91
C ALA A 60 14.30 -18.90 -8.84
N THR A 61 15.52 -19.17 -8.39
CA THR A 61 16.59 -18.16 -8.42
C THR A 61 16.85 -17.68 -9.85
N PRO A 62 16.96 -16.36 -10.14
CA PRO A 62 17.23 -15.86 -11.50
C PRO A 62 18.47 -16.49 -12.12
N PHE A 63 19.49 -16.75 -11.31
CA PHE A 63 20.70 -17.42 -11.75
C PHE A 63 20.42 -18.88 -12.18
N GLN A 64 19.70 -19.66 -11.37
CA GLN A 64 19.36 -21.04 -11.73
C GLN A 64 18.40 -21.12 -12.92
N ALA A 65 17.39 -20.24 -12.96
CA ALA A 65 16.48 -20.14 -14.09
C ALA A 65 17.24 -19.80 -15.38
N ALA A 66 18.16 -18.83 -15.33
CA ALA A 66 19.03 -18.50 -16.45
C ALA A 66 19.94 -19.68 -16.82
N LYS A 67 20.49 -20.39 -15.84
CA LYS A 67 21.36 -21.56 -16.05
C LYS A 67 20.64 -22.72 -16.74
N GLU A 68 19.47 -23.09 -16.24
CA GLU A 68 18.64 -24.16 -16.80
C GLU A 68 18.13 -23.76 -18.19
N PHE A 69 17.61 -22.54 -18.33
CA PHE A 69 17.03 -22.09 -19.59
C PHE A 69 18.11 -21.91 -20.67
N LEU A 70 19.24 -21.26 -20.37
CA LEU A 70 20.35 -21.14 -21.31
C LEU A 70 20.95 -22.50 -21.63
N GLY A 71 21.08 -23.40 -20.66
CA GLY A 71 21.56 -24.77 -20.88
C GLY A 71 20.72 -25.52 -21.92
N GLN A 72 19.40 -25.56 -21.71
CA GLN A 72 18.47 -26.21 -22.64
C GLN A 72 18.46 -25.52 -24.02
N TRP A 73 18.61 -24.20 -24.06
CA TRP A 73 18.53 -23.44 -25.30
C TRP A 73 19.80 -23.57 -26.16
N LEU A 74 20.98 -23.58 -25.54
CA LEU A 74 22.27 -23.74 -26.21
C LEU A 74 22.43 -25.11 -26.89
N GLU A 75 21.83 -26.17 -26.34
CA GLU A 75 21.86 -27.52 -26.94
C GLU A 75 21.27 -27.58 -28.35
N ALA A 76 20.40 -26.62 -28.72
CA ALA A 76 19.80 -26.58 -30.05
C ALA A 76 20.75 -25.99 -31.12
N PHE A 77 21.85 -25.36 -30.73
CA PHE A 77 22.78 -24.75 -31.67
C PHE A 77 23.99 -25.65 -31.94
N PRO A 78 24.48 -25.71 -33.20
CA PRO A 78 25.74 -26.37 -33.50
C PRO A 78 26.91 -25.74 -32.74
N ASP A 79 27.90 -26.55 -32.36
CA ASP A 79 29.12 -26.08 -31.70
C ASP A 79 29.79 -24.96 -32.53
N GLY A 80 30.10 -23.85 -31.87
CA GLY A 80 30.72 -22.67 -32.51
C GLY A 80 29.80 -21.79 -33.34
N ALA A 81 28.48 -22.05 -33.39
CA ALA A 81 27.52 -21.20 -34.12
C ALA A 81 27.30 -19.82 -33.47
N ILE A 82 27.49 -19.73 -32.16
CA ILE A 82 27.32 -18.51 -31.37
C ILE A 82 28.63 -17.75 -31.31
N ARG A 83 28.62 -16.54 -31.89
CA ARG A 83 29.76 -15.63 -31.94
C ARG A 83 29.95 -14.85 -30.64
N GLY A 84 28.86 -14.47 -29.98
CA GLY A 84 28.89 -13.62 -28.78
C GLY A 84 27.55 -13.61 -28.05
N ILE A 85 27.62 -13.29 -26.75
CA ILE A 85 26.45 -13.15 -25.88
C ILE A 85 26.55 -11.80 -25.16
N ARG A 86 25.46 -11.05 -25.13
CA ARG A 86 25.31 -9.83 -24.32
C ARG A 86 24.09 -9.93 -23.43
N VAL A 87 24.20 -9.40 -22.22
CA VAL A 87 23.14 -9.51 -21.21
C VAL A 87 22.64 -8.13 -20.78
N THR A 88 21.34 -8.02 -20.53
CA THR A 88 20.65 -6.83 -20.01
C THR A 88 19.58 -7.23 -19.01
N GLY A 89 18.91 -6.26 -18.40
CA GLY A 89 17.92 -6.49 -17.34
C GLY A 89 18.47 -6.35 -15.91
N SER A 90 17.58 -6.32 -14.92
CA SER A 90 17.92 -6.15 -13.50
C SER A 90 18.80 -7.27 -12.92
N GLY A 91 18.70 -8.48 -13.49
CA GLY A 91 19.49 -9.66 -13.12
C GLY A 91 20.75 -9.85 -13.95
N ALA A 92 21.04 -8.94 -14.90
CA ALA A 92 22.12 -9.12 -15.87
C ALA A 92 23.49 -9.32 -15.21
N ARG A 93 23.81 -8.54 -14.17
CA ARG A 93 25.11 -8.60 -13.50
C ARG A 93 25.41 -10.00 -12.96
N LEU A 94 24.41 -10.67 -12.39
CA LEU A 94 24.56 -12.01 -11.80
C LEU A 94 24.99 -13.05 -12.83
N VAL A 95 24.48 -12.96 -14.06
CA VAL A 95 24.75 -13.93 -15.12
C VAL A 95 25.94 -13.49 -15.98
N GLY A 96 26.06 -12.18 -16.26
CA GLY A 96 27.13 -11.60 -17.05
C GLY A 96 28.52 -11.82 -16.43
N GLU A 97 28.66 -11.67 -15.11
CA GLU A 97 29.94 -11.91 -14.42
C GLU A 97 30.41 -13.37 -14.52
N VAL A 98 29.48 -14.33 -14.51
CA VAL A 98 29.81 -15.75 -14.60
C VAL A 98 30.05 -16.19 -16.04
N LEU A 99 29.29 -15.64 -17.00
CA LEU A 99 29.48 -15.88 -18.43
C LEU A 99 30.66 -15.12 -19.04
N SER A 100 31.25 -14.17 -18.31
CA SER A 100 32.15 -13.15 -18.87
C SER A 100 31.52 -12.39 -20.05
N ALA A 101 30.19 -12.24 -20.03
CA ALA A 101 29.42 -11.56 -21.08
C ALA A 101 29.28 -10.05 -20.76
N PRO A 102 29.41 -9.15 -21.76
CA PRO A 102 29.19 -7.73 -21.56
C PRO A 102 27.78 -7.41 -21.03
N LEU A 103 27.70 -6.41 -20.15
CA LEU A 103 26.46 -5.86 -19.62
C LEU A 103 26.01 -4.67 -20.48
N GLU A 104 24.76 -4.66 -20.90
CA GLU A 104 24.17 -3.54 -21.64
C GLU A 104 23.10 -2.82 -20.81
N ASN A 105 23.05 -1.50 -20.96
CA ASN A 105 22.00 -0.69 -20.37
C ASN A 105 20.65 -0.97 -21.06
N GLU A 106 19.61 -1.21 -20.26
CA GLU A 106 18.26 -1.58 -20.76
C GLU A 106 17.65 -0.50 -21.67
N PHE A 107 17.83 0.79 -21.37
CA PHE A 107 17.31 1.87 -22.21
C PHE A 107 17.96 1.86 -23.60
N LYS A 108 19.28 1.64 -23.65
CA LYS A 108 20.03 1.56 -24.91
C LYS A 108 19.64 0.32 -25.71
N ALA A 109 19.49 -0.83 -25.05
CA ALA A 109 19.04 -2.05 -25.69
C ALA A 109 17.63 -1.90 -26.29
N VAL A 110 16.67 -1.41 -25.49
CA VAL A 110 15.30 -1.16 -25.95
C VAL A 110 15.27 -0.16 -27.12
N ALA A 111 15.99 0.97 -27.01
CA ALA A 111 16.02 1.97 -28.08
C ALA A 111 16.56 1.40 -29.39
N GLU A 112 17.66 0.63 -29.33
CA GLU A 112 18.23 -0.04 -30.52
C GLU A 112 17.22 -1.02 -31.14
N ALA A 113 16.59 -1.87 -30.34
CA ALA A 113 15.63 -2.85 -30.84
C ALA A 113 14.42 -2.19 -31.51
N VAL A 114 13.84 -1.19 -30.84
CA VAL A 114 12.66 -0.49 -31.35
C VAL A 114 13.00 0.28 -32.62
N GLY A 115 14.08 1.06 -32.66
CA GLY A 115 14.40 1.83 -33.87
C GLY A 115 14.84 0.98 -35.05
N ARG A 116 15.34 -0.24 -34.82
CA ARG A 116 15.65 -1.22 -35.89
C ARG A 116 14.41 -1.95 -36.40
N CYS A 117 13.40 -2.18 -35.57
CA CYS A 117 12.16 -2.86 -35.98
C CYS A 117 11.10 -1.89 -36.50
N HIS A 118 11.02 -0.71 -35.90
CA HIS A 118 10.00 0.31 -36.09
C HIS A 118 10.65 1.71 -36.16
N PRO A 119 11.37 2.05 -37.25
CA PRO A 119 12.08 3.33 -37.40
C PRO A 119 11.14 4.56 -37.41
N GLU A 120 9.85 4.35 -37.64
CA GLU A 120 8.79 5.35 -37.55
C GLU A 120 8.45 5.77 -36.12
N VAL A 121 8.71 4.90 -35.13
CA VAL A 121 8.36 5.17 -33.72
C VAL A 121 9.17 6.34 -33.18
N ARG A 122 8.51 7.18 -32.37
CA ARG A 122 9.15 8.32 -31.72
C ARG A 122 9.10 8.18 -30.20
N THR A 123 8.05 7.60 -29.64
CA THR A 123 7.95 7.36 -28.19
C THR A 123 7.84 5.87 -27.89
N VAL A 124 8.53 5.41 -26.84
CA VAL A 124 8.43 4.04 -26.34
C VAL A 124 7.84 4.05 -24.95
N PHE A 125 6.76 3.30 -24.76
CA PHE A 125 6.23 2.91 -23.47
C PHE A 125 6.63 1.46 -23.21
N GLU A 126 7.31 1.20 -22.11
CA GLU A 126 7.64 -0.14 -21.67
C GLU A 126 6.93 -0.43 -20.35
N MET A 127 6.24 -1.56 -20.25
CA MET A 127 5.67 -2.03 -19.00
C MET A 127 5.96 -3.53 -18.81
N GLY A 128 6.91 -3.80 -17.94
CA GLY A 128 7.33 -5.12 -17.52
C GLY A 128 6.64 -5.57 -16.22
N GLY A 129 7.19 -6.63 -15.62
CA GLY A 129 6.66 -7.17 -14.37
C GLY A 129 6.84 -6.23 -13.18
N GLU A 130 8.03 -5.63 -13.01
CA GLU A 130 8.34 -4.70 -11.91
C GLU A 130 8.86 -3.34 -12.37
N SER A 131 9.21 -3.22 -13.65
CA SER A 131 9.72 -1.99 -14.26
C SER A 131 8.73 -1.42 -15.28
N SER A 132 8.75 -0.12 -15.42
CA SER A 132 8.02 0.65 -16.42
C SER A 132 8.90 1.80 -16.87
N ARG A 133 8.99 2.02 -18.18
CA ARG A 133 9.88 3.02 -18.77
C ARG A 133 9.20 3.81 -19.85
N TYR A 134 9.65 5.04 -19.98
CA TYR A 134 9.31 5.96 -21.04
C TYR A 134 10.60 6.36 -21.76
N LEU A 135 10.59 6.34 -23.09
CA LEU A 135 11.69 6.85 -23.91
C LEU A 135 11.16 7.74 -25.04
N ARG A 136 11.84 8.87 -25.25
CA ARG A 136 11.81 9.64 -26.50
C ARG A 136 13.00 9.27 -27.34
N ILE A 137 12.75 8.84 -28.56
CA ILE A 137 13.78 8.41 -29.48
C ILE A 137 13.68 9.14 -30.80
N GLU A 138 14.84 9.40 -31.40
CA GLU A 138 14.98 9.89 -32.76
C GLU A 138 15.96 9.02 -33.56
N PRO A 139 15.72 8.82 -34.87
CA PRO A 139 16.69 8.15 -35.73
C PRO A 139 18.01 8.93 -35.80
N GLU A 140 19.14 8.27 -35.61
CA GLU A 140 20.48 8.85 -35.73
C GLU A 140 21.37 7.96 -36.60
N GLY A 141 21.47 8.27 -37.89
CA GLY A 141 22.23 7.47 -38.86
C GLY A 141 21.70 6.03 -38.96
N GLU A 142 22.55 5.03 -38.68
CA GLU A 142 22.15 3.62 -38.57
C GLU A 142 21.69 3.23 -37.14
N GLY A 143 21.61 4.19 -36.21
CA GLY A 143 21.25 3.96 -34.81
C GLY A 143 20.09 4.83 -34.36
N VAL A 144 19.97 4.97 -33.03
CA VAL A 144 18.87 5.67 -32.37
C VAL A 144 19.45 6.55 -31.26
N HIS A 145 19.00 7.80 -31.23
CA HIS A 145 19.31 8.74 -30.17
C HIS A 145 18.17 8.77 -29.14
N ILE A 146 18.49 8.73 -27.84
CA ILE A 146 17.50 8.88 -26.76
C ILE A 146 17.49 10.36 -26.34
N LEU A 147 16.41 11.07 -26.67
CA LEU A 147 16.23 12.49 -26.33
C LEU A 147 15.85 12.70 -24.87
N ASP A 148 15.00 11.81 -24.35
CA ASP A 148 14.48 11.87 -22.99
C ASP A 148 14.10 10.46 -22.55
N TYR A 149 14.15 10.21 -21.24
CA TYR A 149 13.77 8.95 -20.66
C TYR A 149 13.26 9.14 -19.23
N GLU A 150 12.43 8.22 -18.78
CA GLU A 150 12.01 8.12 -17.38
C GLU A 150 11.72 6.66 -17.05
N ALA A 151 11.86 6.28 -15.79
CA ALA A 151 11.45 4.97 -15.32
C ALA A 151 10.79 5.07 -13.95
N ASN A 152 9.99 4.07 -13.59
CA ASN A 152 9.55 3.96 -12.20
C ASN A 152 10.79 3.77 -11.31
N GLY A 153 10.72 4.35 -10.11
CA GLY A 153 11.64 4.00 -9.03
C GLY A 153 11.38 2.57 -8.55
N ASP A 154 11.70 2.29 -7.29
CA ASP A 154 11.57 0.93 -6.75
C ASP A 154 10.12 0.39 -6.67
N CYS A 155 9.11 1.22 -6.92
CA CYS A 155 7.70 0.88 -6.73
C CYS A 155 7.14 0.14 -7.95
N ALA A 156 6.66 -1.08 -7.74
CA ALA A 156 5.94 -1.88 -8.75
C ALA A 156 4.44 -1.53 -8.86
N ALA A 157 3.99 -0.44 -8.25
CA ALA A 157 2.59 -0.01 -8.40
C ALA A 157 2.34 0.43 -9.85
N GLY A 158 1.37 -0.19 -10.51
CA GLY A 158 1.08 0.06 -11.92
C GLY A 158 1.95 -0.72 -12.91
N THR A 159 2.61 -1.80 -12.48
CA THR A 159 3.33 -2.73 -13.38
C THR A 159 2.61 -4.08 -13.51
N GLY A 160 3.18 -5.03 -14.25
CA GLY A 160 2.59 -6.36 -14.45
C GLY A 160 2.37 -7.15 -13.17
N SER A 161 3.31 -7.12 -12.21
CA SER A 161 3.17 -7.85 -10.93
C SER A 161 2.01 -7.32 -10.09
N PHE A 162 1.75 -6.00 -10.13
CA PHE A 162 0.57 -5.40 -9.50
C PHE A 162 -0.72 -5.96 -10.12
N MET A 163 -0.76 -6.11 -11.44
CA MET A 163 -1.91 -6.69 -12.14
C MET A 163 -2.09 -8.17 -11.84
N ASP A 164 -1.02 -8.97 -11.90
CA ASP A 164 -1.03 -10.41 -11.54
C ASP A 164 -1.67 -10.61 -10.16
N GLN A 165 -1.21 -9.80 -9.20
CA GLN A 165 -1.72 -9.82 -7.83
C GLN A 165 -3.20 -9.47 -7.72
N GLN A 166 -3.69 -8.49 -8.48
CA GLN A 166 -5.09 -8.09 -8.41
C GLN A 166 -6.00 -9.07 -9.18
N ALA A 167 -5.54 -9.59 -10.32
CA ALA A 167 -6.27 -10.58 -11.11
C ALA A 167 -6.47 -11.89 -10.35
N ALA A 168 -5.41 -12.41 -9.71
CA ALA A 168 -5.47 -13.63 -8.92
C ALA A 168 -6.46 -13.54 -7.74
N ARG A 169 -6.65 -12.34 -7.16
CA ARG A 169 -7.65 -12.10 -6.10
C ARG A 169 -9.10 -12.25 -6.56
N LEU A 170 -9.34 -12.10 -7.87
CA LEU A 170 -10.64 -12.33 -8.49
C LEU A 170 -10.73 -13.70 -9.17
N GLU A 171 -9.73 -14.56 -8.95
CA GLU A 171 -9.62 -15.90 -9.54
C GLU A 171 -9.49 -15.88 -11.08
N TYR A 172 -8.78 -14.87 -11.62
CA TYR A 172 -8.44 -14.78 -13.04
C TYR A 172 -6.93 -14.96 -13.26
N ASP A 173 -6.58 -15.68 -14.32
CA ASP A 173 -5.23 -15.64 -14.87
C ASP A 173 -5.02 -14.34 -15.66
N ILE A 174 -3.86 -13.71 -15.52
CA ILE A 174 -3.60 -12.39 -16.11
C ILE A 174 -3.68 -12.41 -17.65
N GLU A 175 -3.38 -13.56 -18.25
CA GLU A 175 -3.44 -13.80 -19.68
C GLU A 175 -4.88 -13.72 -20.22
N GLU A 176 -5.90 -13.97 -19.38
CA GLU A 176 -7.32 -13.93 -19.76
C GLU A 176 -7.94 -12.54 -19.56
N VAL A 177 -7.38 -11.73 -18.66
CA VAL A 177 -7.94 -10.43 -18.25
C VAL A 177 -8.19 -9.51 -19.45
N GLY A 178 -7.30 -9.51 -20.45
CA GLY A 178 -7.43 -8.63 -21.61
C GLY A 178 -8.73 -8.82 -22.39
N ASP A 179 -9.14 -10.06 -22.64
CA ASP A 179 -10.38 -10.34 -23.38
C ASP A 179 -11.62 -10.15 -22.49
N VAL A 180 -11.51 -10.46 -21.20
CA VAL A 180 -12.59 -10.27 -20.22
C VAL A 180 -12.99 -8.80 -20.08
N VAL A 181 -12.01 -7.89 -20.01
CA VAL A 181 -12.31 -6.46 -19.79
C VAL A 181 -12.83 -5.76 -21.05
N LEU A 182 -12.48 -6.25 -22.23
CA LEU A 182 -12.98 -5.71 -23.51
C LEU A 182 -14.44 -6.11 -23.79
N ALA A 183 -14.96 -7.11 -23.09
CA ALA A 183 -16.35 -7.55 -23.22
C ALA A 183 -17.37 -6.75 -22.38
N THR A 184 -16.93 -5.79 -21.57
CA THR A 184 -17.80 -4.97 -20.72
C THR A 184 -17.61 -3.49 -21.01
N ASP A 185 -18.69 -2.71 -21.01
CA ASP A 185 -18.62 -1.26 -21.18
C ASP A 185 -18.36 -0.52 -19.86
N ARG A 186 -18.82 -1.09 -18.74
CA ARG A 186 -18.78 -0.46 -17.42
C ARG A 186 -17.47 -0.78 -16.68
N ALA A 187 -16.91 0.23 -16.02
CA ALA A 187 -15.67 0.11 -15.23
C ALA A 187 -15.86 0.63 -13.80
N ALA A 188 -15.33 -0.10 -12.83
CA ALA A 188 -15.22 0.39 -11.45
C ALA A 188 -14.11 1.44 -11.33
N THR A 189 -14.25 2.38 -10.39
CA THR A 189 -13.15 3.30 -10.05
C THR A 189 -12.22 2.64 -9.04
N ILE A 190 -11.02 2.25 -9.47
CA ILE A 190 -9.98 1.66 -8.62
C ILE A 190 -8.81 2.64 -8.50
N ALA A 191 -8.32 2.91 -7.29
CA ALA A 191 -7.08 3.64 -7.10
C ALA A 191 -5.90 2.70 -7.41
N GLY A 192 -5.11 3.04 -8.43
CA GLY A 192 -3.95 2.24 -8.85
C GLY A 192 -2.71 2.42 -7.96
N ARG A 193 -2.77 3.21 -6.88
CA ARG A 193 -1.58 3.73 -6.20
C ARG A 193 -0.71 2.67 -5.52
N CYS A 194 -1.30 1.56 -5.08
CA CYS A 194 -0.61 0.48 -4.35
C CYS A 194 -1.51 -0.76 -4.32
N SER A 195 -0.93 -1.96 -4.29
CA SER A 195 -1.65 -3.24 -4.22
C SER A 195 -2.57 -3.34 -2.99
N VAL A 196 -2.14 -2.80 -1.84
CA VAL A 196 -2.93 -2.81 -0.59
C VAL A 196 -4.19 -1.96 -0.72
N PHE A 197 -4.07 -0.76 -1.27
CA PHE A 197 -5.23 0.12 -1.47
C PHE A 197 -6.14 -0.38 -2.60
N ALA A 198 -5.56 -0.90 -3.68
CA ALA A 198 -6.31 -1.49 -4.77
C ALA A 198 -7.18 -2.66 -4.28
N LYS A 199 -6.67 -3.53 -3.40
CA LYS A 199 -7.45 -4.60 -2.77
C LYS A 199 -8.70 -4.06 -2.06
N THR A 200 -8.53 -3.04 -1.22
CA THR A 200 -9.67 -2.42 -0.51
C THR A 200 -10.67 -1.82 -1.49
N ASP A 201 -10.19 -1.08 -2.49
CA ASP A 201 -11.06 -0.47 -3.51
C ASP A 201 -11.82 -1.51 -4.33
N MET A 202 -11.18 -2.64 -4.68
CA MET A 202 -11.80 -3.75 -5.40
C MET A 202 -12.89 -4.43 -4.56
N ILE A 203 -12.61 -4.70 -3.28
CA ILE A 203 -13.62 -5.26 -2.34
C ILE A 203 -14.80 -4.30 -2.21
N HIS A 204 -14.54 -3.00 -2.05
CA HIS A 204 -15.58 -1.98 -1.97
C HIS A 204 -16.38 -1.89 -3.28
N ALA A 205 -15.73 -2.00 -4.44
CA ALA A 205 -16.41 -2.05 -5.73
C ALA A 205 -17.34 -3.27 -5.83
N GLN A 206 -16.89 -4.46 -5.44
CA GLN A 206 -17.73 -5.65 -5.41
C GLN A 206 -18.93 -5.50 -4.46
N GLN A 207 -18.72 -4.92 -3.28
CA GLN A 207 -19.80 -4.62 -2.33
C GLN A 207 -20.84 -3.63 -2.87
N ARG A 208 -20.43 -2.76 -3.81
CA ARG A 208 -21.31 -1.84 -4.55
C ARG A 208 -22.01 -2.51 -5.75
N GLY A 209 -21.79 -3.80 -5.98
CA GLY A 209 -22.41 -4.57 -7.05
C GLY A 209 -21.70 -4.50 -8.39
N TYR A 210 -20.42 -4.10 -8.44
CA TYR A 210 -19.61 -4.25 -9.66
C TYR A 210 -19.23 -5.71 -9.88
N ALA A 211 -19.40 -6.20 -11.10
CA ALA A 211 -18.98 -7.54 -11.49
C ALA A 211 -17.44 -7.62 -11.66
N PRO A 212 -16.80 -8.79 -11.48
CA PRO A 212 -15.35 -8.93 -11.61
C PRO A 212 -14.76 -8.35 -12.91
N PRO A 213 -15.37 -8.53 -14.11
CA PRO A 213 -14.89 -7.90 -15.34
C PRO A 213 -14.89 -6.36 -15.28
N GLU A 214 -15.89 -5.74 -14.63
CA GLU A 214 -15.98 -4.29 -14.48
C GLU A 214 -14.89 -3.76 -13.52
N VAL A 215 -14.55 -4.55 -12.49
CA VAL A 215 -13.46 -4.26 -11.56
C VAL A 215 -12.10 -4.35 -12.27
N LEU A 216 -11.88 -5.41 -13.06
CA LEU A 216 -10.67 -5.61 -13.86
C LEU A 216 -10.50 -4.53 -14.94
N LYS A 217 -11.59 -4.06 -15.56
CA LYS A 217 -11.54 -2.93 -16.50
C LYS A 217 -11.08 -1.65 -15.78
N GLY A 218 -11.62 -1.41 -14.58
CA GLY A 218 -11.18 -0.33 -13.69
C GLY A 218 -9.71 -0.41 -13.31
N LEU A 219 -9.19 -1.62 -13.09
CA LEU A 219 -7.79 -1.90 -12.82
C LEU A 219 -6.89 -1.54 -14.01
N CYS A 220 -7.25 -1.94 -15.24
CA CYS A 220 -6.50 -1.59 -16.45
C CYS A 220 -6.41 -0.08 -16.65
N GLN A 221 -7.52 0.64 -16.45
CA GLN A 221 -7.53 2.11 -16.47
C GLN A 221 -6.67 2.73 -15.37
N ALA A 222 -6.67 2.15 -14.18
CA ALA A 222 -5.84 2.62 -13.08
C ALA A 222 -4.35 2.48 -13.38
N VAL A 223 -3.93 1.36 -13.98
CA VAL A 223 -2.55 1.12 -14.43
C VAL A 223 -2.12 2.16 -15.47
N ALA A 224 -2.95 2.41 -16.49
CA ALA A 224 -2.65 3.41 -17.51
C ALA A 224 -2.56 4.84 -16.96
N ARG A 225 -3.50 5.24 -16.08
CA ARG A 225 -3.45 6.55 -15.40
C ARG A 225 -2.20 6.71 -14.55
N ASN A 226 -1.80 5.66 -13.83
CA ASN A 226 -0.55 5.69 -13.07
C ASN A 226 0.66 5.82 -13.98
N PHE A 227 0.70 5.09 -15.10
CA PHE A 227 1.80 5.18 -16.04
C PHE A 227 1.95 6.61 -16.57
N LYS A 228 0.83 7.25 -16.96
CA LYS A 228 0.80 8.66 -17.36
C LYS A 228 1.31 9.60 -16.26
N GLY A 229 0.75 9.51 -15.05
CA GLY A 229 1.07 10.45 -13.97
C GLY A 229 2.43 10.22 -13.30
N ALA A 230 2.89 8.97 -13.19
CA ALA A 230 4.10 8.62 -12.43
C ALA A 230 5.32 8.35 -13.31
N ILE A 231 5.14 7.93 -14.57
CA ILE A 231 6.24 7.61 -15.49
C ILE A 231 6.38 8.70 -16.54
N VAL A 232 5.31 9.08 -17.22
CA VAL A 232 5.41 10.13 -18.25
C VAL A 232 5.49 11.52 -17.63
N LYS A 233 4.80 11.79 -16.52
CA LYS A 233 4.92 13.04 -15.72
C LYS A 233 4.83 14.33 -16.56
N GLY A 234 3.87 14.37 -17.47
CA GLY A 234 3.66 15.52 -18.37
C GLY A 234 4.72 15.69 -19.48
N LYS A 235 5.66 14.75 -19.63
CA LYS A 235 6.59 14.72 -20.77
C LYS A 235 5.85 14.55 -22.10
N GLU A 236 6.43 15.09 -23.16
CA GLU A 236 5.85 15.11 -24.50
C GLU A 236 5.70 13.70 -25.11
N VAL A 237 4.49 13.30 -25.50
CA VAL A 237 4.27 12.03 -26.20
C VAL A 237 4.08 12.29 -27.68
N VAL A 238 4.99 11.82 -28.54
CA VAL A 238 4.90 11.98 -30.00
C VAL A 238 4.61 10.63 -30.65
N PRO A 239 3.46 10.47 -31.33
CA PRO A 239 3.16 9.29 -32.13
C PRO A 239 4.07 9.16 -33.37
N PRO A 240 4.26 7.95 -33.94
CA PRO A 240 3.79 6.66 -33.41
C PRO A 240 4.51 6.25 -32.11
N VAL A 241 3.75 5.62 -31.22
CA VAL A 241 4.18 5.14 -29.90
C VAL A 241 4.29 3.62 -29.92
N ALA A 242 5.43 3.05 -29.55
CA ALA A 242 5.55 1.61 -29.32
C ALA A 242 5.23 1.26 -27.86
N PHE A 243 4.32 0.33 -27.61
CA PHE A 243 4.08 -0.26 -26.30
C PHE A 243 4.67 -1.66 -26.22
N ILE A 244 5.68 -1.83 -25.35
CA ILE A 244 6.51 -3.02 -25.23
C ILE A 244 6.54 -3.55 -23.78
N GLY A 245 7.18 -4.71 -23.58
CA GLY A 245 7.23 -5.43 -22.31
C GLY A 245 6.17 -6.52 -22.20
N GLY A 246 6.17 -7.23 -21.08
CA GLY A 246 5.25 -8.34 -20.84
C GLY A 246 3.79 -7.91 -20.76
N VAL A 247 3.51 -6.73 -20.21
CA VAL A 247 2.13 -6.23 -20.05
C VAL A 247 1.50 -5.81 -21.38
N ALA A 248 2.30 -5.52 -22.40
CA ALA A 248 1.81 -5.20 -23.74
C ALA A 248 1.03 -6.35 -24.40
N ALA A 249 1.17 -7.60 -23.90
CA ALA A 249 0.31 -8.72 -24.30
C ALA A 249 -1.15 -8.57 -23.87
N ASN A 250 -1.42 -7.79 -22.80
CA ASN A 250 -2.76 -7.62 -22.27
C ASN A 250 -3.52 -6.55 -23.07
N ARG A 251 -4.44 -7.00 -23.93
CA ARG A 251 -5.24 -6.13 -24.81
C ARG A 251 -6.07 -5.09 -24.05
N GLY A 252 -6.47 -5.38 -22.82
CA GLY A 252 -7.17 -4.44 -21.94
C GLY A 252 -6.30 -3.28 -21.50
N VAL A 253 -5.02 -3.52 -21.21
CA VAL A 253 -4.06 -2.46 -20.89
C VAL A 253 -3.70 -1.66 -22.14
N VAL A 254 -3.52 -2.31 -23.30
CA VAL A 254 -3.29 -1.61 -24.57
C VAL A 254 -4.42 -0.63 -24.86
N TRP A 255 -5.68 -1.06 -24.67
CA TRP A 255 -6.85 -0.17 -24.76
C TRP A 255 -6.78 0.97 -23.74
N ALA A 256 -6.54 0.67 -22.47
CA ALA A 256 -6.48 1.69 -21.41
C ALA A 256 -5.35 2.72 -21.63
N MET A 257 -4.21 2.31 -22.18
CA MET A 257 -3.10 3.18 -22.54
C MET A 257 -3.49 4.12 -23.69
N ARG A 258 -4.17 3.59 -24.72
CA ARG A 258 -4.70 4.42 -25.82
C ARG A 258 -5.65 5.50 -25.31
N GLU A 259 -6.59 5.11 -24.45
CA GLU A 259 -7.56 6.03 -23.84
C GLU A 259 -6.88 7.08 -22.96
N ALA A 260 -5.94 6.68 -22.09
CA ALA A 260 -5.31 7.58 -21.14
C ALA A 260 -4.46 8.68 -21.79
N PHE A 261 -3.85 8.36 -22.95
CA PHE A 261 -3.01 9.27 -23.73
C PHE A 261 -3.73 9.87 -24.95
N GLU A 262 -5.03 9.60 -25.13
CA GLU A 262 -5.84 10.13 -26.24
C GLU A 262 -5.23 9.83 -27.62
N LEU A 263 -4.63 8.64 -27.77
CA LEU A 263 -3.95 8.23 -29.01
C LEU A 263 -4.96 7.72 -30.05
N GLY A 264 -4.80 8.14 -31.31
CA GLY A 264 -5.67 7.73 -32.41
C GLY A 264 -5.49 6.26 -32.83
N GLU A 265 -6.30 5.83 -33.81
CA GLU A 265 -6.11 4.52 -34.43
C GLU A 265 -4.79 4.47 -35.20
N GLY A 266 -3.91 3.52 -34.85
CA GLY A 266 -2.59 3.37 -35.45
C GLY A 266 -1.46 4.13 -34.73
N ASP A 267 -1.79 5.06 -33.82
CA ASP A 267 -0.79 5.83 -33.06
C ASP A 267 -0.08 5.00 -31.98
N LEU A 268 -0.72 3.92 -31.50
CA LEU A 268 -0.15 2.99 -30.52
C LEU A 268 0.09 1.62 -31.17
N ILE A 269 1.36 1.26 -31.30
CA ILE A 269 1.85 0.03 -31.93
C ILE A 269 2.31 -0.94 -30.83
N VAL A 270 1.89 -2.20 -30.92
CA VAL A 270 2.46 -3.29 -30.10
C VAL A 270 3.28 -4.19 -31.04
N PRO A 271 4.63 -4.14 -30.98
CA PRO A 271 5.47 -4.97 -31.83
C PRO A 271 5.26 -6.48 -31.63
N GLU A 272 5.48 -7.31 -32.65
CA GLU A 272 5.33 -8.78 -32.53
C GLU A 272 6.23 -9.38 -31.43
N ALA A 273 7.45 -8.85 -31.30
CA ALA A 273 8.42 -9.23 -30.29
C ALA A 273 8.37 -8.31 -29.05
N HIS A 274 7.21 -7.73 -28.71
CA HIS A 274 7.05 -6.72 -27.65
C HIS A 274 7.75 -7.08 -26.32
N ALA A 275 7.71 -8.35 -25.89
CA ALA A 275 8.30 -8.79 -24.63
C ALA A 275 9.81 -9.10 -24.70
N TRP A 276 10.41 -9.09 -25.89
CA TRP A 276 11.81 -9.47 -26.14
C TRP A 276 12.69 -8.29 -26.58
N MET A 277 12.18 -7.06 -26.57
CA MET A 277 12.91 -5.90 -27.10
C MET A 277 14.24 -5.63 -26.39
N GLY A 278 14.31 -5.79 -25.06
CA GLY A 278 15.58 -5.68 -24.34
C GLY A 278 16.62 -6.72 -24.80
N ALA A 279 16.22 -7.98 -24.87
CA ALA A 279 17.07 -9.07 -25.36
C ALA A 279 17.48 -8.88 -26.83
N LEU A 280 16.56 -8.46 -27.71
CA LEU A 280 16.83 -8.18 -29.12
C LEU A 280 17.86 -7.06 -29.27
N GLY A 281 17.71 -5.98 -28.49
CA GLY A 281 18.65 -4.88 -28.47
C GLY A 281 20.06 -5.29 -28.06
N ALA A 282 20.16 -6.08 -26.98
CA ALA A 282 21.43 -6.65 -26.54
C ALA A 282 22.09 -7.51 -27.64
N ALA A 283 21.31 -8.35 -28.35
CA ALA A 283 21.81 -9.16 -29.45
C ALA A 283 22.31 -8.31 -30.64
N LEU A 284 21.56 -7.27 -31.02
CA LEU A 284 21.92 -6.36 -32.11
C LEU A 284 23.19 -5.56 -31.81
N ILE A 285 23.33 -5.08 -30.57
CA ILE A 285 24.55 -4.39 -30.11
C ILE A 285 25.74 -5.35 -30.13
N GLU A 286 25.54 -6.59 -29.69
CA GLU A 286 26.58 -7.62 -29.73
C GLU A 286 27.04 -7.95 -31.16
N ALA A 287 26.11 -8.01 -32.11
CA ALA A 287 26.42 -8.20 -33.54
C ALA A 287 27.30 -7.07 -34.11
N ARG A 288 27.19 -5.85 -33.56
CA ARG A 288 27.97 -4.68 -33.99
C ARG A 288 29.31 -4.57 -33.28
N GLU A 289 29.34 -4.75 -31.96
CA GLU A 289 30.52 -4.49 -31.13
C GLU A 289 31.44 -5.70 -30.95
N ALA A 290 30.94 -6.93 -31.21
CA ALA A 290 31.66 -8.18 -30.98
C ALA A 290 32.30 -8.24 -29.58
N GLY A 291 31.43 -8.29 -28.57
CA GLY A 291 31.80 -8.48 -27.16
C GLY A 291 32.62 -9.75 -26.93
N GLY A 292 33.39 -9.73 -25.83
CA GLY A 292 34.44 -10.70 -25.54
C GLY A 292 34.01 -12.17 -25.44
N LYS A 293 35.01 -13.05 -25.22
CA LYS A 293 34.81 -14.51 -25.11
C LYS A 293 33.85 -14.88 -23.98
N VAL A 294 32.89 -15.75 -24.28
CA VAL A 294 31.89 -16.27 -23.33
C VAL A 294 32.36 -17.58 -22.69
N GLU A 295 32.27 -17.69 -21.37
CA GLU A 295 32.69 -18.86 -20.59
C GLU A 295 31.51 -19.78 -20.22
N LEU A 296 30.94 -20.47 -21.21
CA LEU A 296 29.77 -21.34 -21.03
C LEU A 296 29.99 -22.48 -20.02
N GLU A 297 31.18 -23.09 -20.01
CA GLU A 297 31.51 -24.21 -19.10
C GLU A 297 31.63 -23.77 -17.63
N ARG A 298 32.16 -22.58 -17.40
CA ARG A 298 32.20 -21.98 -16.06
C ARG A 298 30.78 -21.73 -15.56
N PHE A 299 29.90 -21.22 -16.42
CA PHE A 299 28.50 -21.00 -16.07
C PHE A 299 27.74 -22.29 -15.74
N ARG A 300 28.02 -23.39 -16.46
CA ARG A 300 27.45 -24.72 -16.18
C ARG A 300 27.87 -25.29 -14.82
N THR A 301 29.07 -24.99 -14.36
CA THR A 301 29.64 -25.58 -13.12
C THR A 301 29.56 -24.65 -11.90
N TYR A 302 29.22 -23.37 -12.08
CA TYR A 302 29.14 -22.41 -10.99
C TYR A 302 27.96 -22.66 -10.05
N GLU A 303 28.24 -22.61 -8.75
CA GLU A 303 27.26 -22.57 -7.65
C GLU A 303 27.35 -21.21 -6.95
N ALA A 304 26.26 -20.46 -6.98
CA ALA A 304 26.21 -19.15 -6.34
C ALA A 304 26.08 -19.28 -4.82
N LYS A 305 26.95 -18.61 -4.06
CA LYS A 305 26.83 -18.45 -2.61
C LYS A 305 26.53 -16.99 -2.29
N TYR A 306 25.47 -16.75 -1.52
CA TYR A 306 25.05 -15.42 -1.14
C TYR A 306 25.14 -15.23 0.37
N GLU A 307 25.75 -14.12 0.79
CA GLU A 307 25.66 -13.64 2.16
C GLU A 307 24.53 -12.61 2.26
N PHE A 308 23.79 -12.66 3.36
CA PHE A 308 22.68 -11.76 3.65
C PHE A 308 22.99 -10.96 4.91
N PRO A 309 22.56 -9.69 4.98
CA PRO A 309 22.67 -8.92 6.21
C PRO A 309 21.82 -9.60 7.30
N SER A 310 22.38 -9.81 8.48
CA SER A 310 21.69 -10.52 9.57
C SER A 310 21.42 -9.66 10.81
N ALA A 311 20.46 -10.10 11.61
CA ALA A 311 20.11 -9.57 12.92
C ALA A 311 20.32 -10.64 14.01
N GLU A 312 20.16 -10.27 15.27
CA GLU A 312 20.29 -11.21 16.40
C GLU A 312 19.17 -12.27 16.36
N PRO A 313 19.47 -13.54 16.72
CA PRO A 313 18.44 -14.56 16.89
C PRO A 313 17.38 -14.14 17.91
N LEU A 314 16.11 -14.47 17.61
CA LEU A 314 14.98 -14.17 18.48
C LEU A 314 15.06 -15.02 19.77
N SER A 315 14.58 -14.45 20.89
CA SER A 315 14.51 -15.13 22.18
C SER A 315 13.35 -14.60 23.01
N LEU A 316 12.70 -15.49 23.76
CA LEU A 316 11.62 -15.15 24.70
C LEU A 316 12.12 -14.86 26.12
N GLU A 317 13.44 -14.82 26.35
CA GLU A 317 14.04 -14.62 27.68
C GLU A 317 13.50 -13.39 28.44
N ASN A 318 13.23 -12.28 27.73
CA ASN A 318 12.65 -11.06 28.30
C ASN A 318 11.17 -10.86 27.89
N VAL A 319 10.46 -11.94 27.56
CA VAL A 319 9.05 -11.92 27.19
C VAL A 319 8.25 -12.70 28.23
N VAL A 320 7.16 -12.11 28.71
CA VAL A 320 6.25 -12.74 29.68
C VAL A 320 4.91 -12.99 29.02
N LEU A 321 4.54 -14.26 28.91
CA LEU A 321 3.35 -14.73 28.22
C LEU A 321 2.27 -15.10 29.25
N LEU A 322 1.41 -14.15 29.62
CA LEU A 322 0.40 -14.37 30.66
C LEU A 322 -0.72 -15.33 30.24
N ARG A 323 -0.86 -15.59 28.93
CA ARG A 323 -1.83 -16.56 28.41
C ARG A 323 -1.57 -17.99 28.90
N ASP A 324 -0.34 -18.29 29.32
CA ASP A 324 0.02 -19.61 29.87
C ASP A 324 -0.41 -19.75 31.34
N GLU A 325 -0.77 -18.64 32.02
CA GLU A 325 -1.17 -18.59 33.43
C GLU A 325 -2.69 -18.66 33.64
N VAL A 326 -3.49 -18.50 32.57
CA VAL A 326 -4.95 -18.51 32.66
C VAL A 326 -5.55 -19.87 32.36
N ARG A 327 -6.64 -20.21 33.05
CA ARG A 327 -7.46 -21.39 32.76
C ARG A 327 -8.84 -20.97 32.26
N PRO A 328 -9.46 -21.75 31.36
CA PRO A 328 -10.83 -21.50 30.95
C PRO A 328 -11.78 -21.40 32.14
N TYR A 329 -12.65 -20.40 32.14
CA TYR A 329 -13.63 -20.21 33.19
C TYR A 329 -14.61 -21.39 33.25
N THR A 330 -14.84 -21.93 34.44
CA THR A 330 -15.78 -23.02 34.66
C THR A 330 -17.10 -22.47 35.19
N LEU A 331 -18.18 -22.68 34.44
CA LEU A 331 -19.53 -22.29 34.88
C LEU A 331 -19.93 -23.08 36.14
N PRO A 332 -20.60 -22.46 37.12
CA PRO A 332 -20.86 -23.06 38.43
C PRO A 332 -21.86 -24.23 38.45
N GLY A 333 -22.26 -24.77 37.30
CA GLY A 333 -23.14 -25.95 37.16
C GLY A 333 -24.60 -25.75 37.62
N SER A 334 -24.91 -24.69 38.38
CA SER A 334 -26.26 -24.28 38.76
C SER A 334 -26.35 -22.77 38.99
N GLY A 335 -27.51 -22.18 38.70
CA GLY A 335 -27.76 -20.75 38.81
C GLY A 335 -27.18 -19.91 37.67
N LYS A 336 -27.60 -18.64 37.59
CA LYS A 336 -27.06 -17.68 36.63
C LYS A 336 -25.96 -16.84 37.26
N VAL A 337 -24.85 -16.67 36.56
CA VAL A 337 -23.74 -15.79 36.92
C VAL A 337 -24.04 -14.39 36.43
N LYS A 338 -23.91 -13.37 37.29
CA LYS A 338 -23.97 -11.97 36.87
C LYS A 338 -22.81 -11.71 35.91
N ALA A 339 -23.07 -11.11 34.76
CA ALA A 339 -22.05 -10.89 33.75
C ALA A 339 -22.13 -9.47 33.16
N TYR A 340 -21.01 -8.98 32.65
CA TYR A 340 -20.90 -7.71 31.95
C TYR A 340 -20.32 -7.96 30.56
N LEU A 341 -20.92 -7.37 29.54
CA LEU A 341 -20.52 -7.56 28.15
C LEU A 341 -19.81 -6.31 27.63
N GLY A 342 -18.64 -6.49 27.05
CA GLY A 342 -17.98 -5.46 26.26
C GLY A 342 -17.94 -5.85 24.80
N ILE A 343 -18.18 -4.87 23.93
CA ILE A 343 -18.14 -5.04 22.48
C ILE A 343 -17.22 -3.97 21.91
N ASP A 344 -16.13 -4.38 21.28
CA ASP A 344 -15.19 -3.50 20.59
C ASP A 344 -15.39 -3.68 19.09
N VAL A 345 -15.92 -2.64 18.43
CA VAL A 345 -16.38 -2.67 17.04
C VAL A 345 -15.43 -1.85 16.18
N GLY A 346 -14.34 -2.47 15.78
CA GLY A 346 -13.36 -1.91 14.83
C GLY A 346 -13.84 -1.99 13.37
N SER A 347 -13.15 -1.27 12.50
CA SER A 347 -13.36 -1.34 11.04
C SER A 347 -12.93 -2.70 10.47
N VAL A 348 -11.96 -3.35 11.10
CA VAL A 348 -11.35 -4.61 10.68
C VAL A 348 -11.90 -5.80 11.47
N SER A 349 -11.90 -5.70 12.80
CA SER A 349 -12.35 -6.76 13.72
C SER A 349 -13.44 -6.26 14.67
N THR A 350 -14.29 -7.19 15.09
CA THR A 350 -15.29 -7.01 16.14
C THR A 350 -15.02 -8.03 17.23
N ASN A 351 -14.88 -7.55 18.45
CA ASN A 351 -14.45 -8.33 19.60
C ASN A 351 -15.50 -8.28 20.71
N PHE A 352 -15.75 -9.42 21.35
CA PHE A 352 -16.65 -9.55 22.48
C PHE A 352 -15.89 -10.08 23.68
N ALA A 353 -16.20 -9.54 24.86
CA ALA A 353 -15.73 -10.09 26.13
C ALA A 353 -16.88 -10.08 27.14
N LEU A 354 -17.23 -11.26 27.64
CA LEU A 354 -18.21 -11.44 28.69
C LEU A 354 -17.46 -11.77 29.99
N ILE A 355 -17.57 -10.90 31.01
CA ILE A 355 -16.83 -11.04 32.26
C ILE A 355 -17.74 -11.17 33.49
N THR A 356 -17.25 -11.83 34.54
CA THR A 356 -17.89 -11.84 35.87
C THR A 356 -17.72 -10.48 36.58
N PRO A 357 -18.38 -10.24 37.73
CA PRO A 357 -18.15 -9.01 38.50
C PRO A 357 -16.72 -8.88 39.01
N ASP A 358 -16.00 -9.99 39.21
CA ASP A 358 -14.59 -10.01 39.61
C ASP A 358 -13.64 -9.88 38.41
N GLY A 359 -14.18 -9.72 37.19
CA GLY A 359 -13.42 -9.56 35.96
C GLY A 359 -12.81 -10.87 35.43
N GLU A 360 -13.33 -12.03 35.82
CA GLU A 360 -12.99 -13.30 35.16
C GLU A 360 -13.67 -13.36 33.79
N LEU A 361 -12.93 -13.77 32.76
CA LEU A 361 -13.46 -13.90 31.40
C LEU A 361 -14.26 -15.20 31.25
N ILE A 362 -15.57 -15.08 31.06
CA ILE A 362 -16.49 -16.20 30.84
C ILE A 362 -16.42 -16.68 29.39
N TYR A 363 -16.49 -15.73 28.45
CA TYR A 363 -16.54 -16.02 27.03
C TYR A 363 -15.98 -14.85 26.21
N GLN A 364 -15.35 -15.15 25.08
CA GLN A 364 -14.83 -14.15 24.15
C GLN A 364 -15.08 -14.55 22.71
N ILE A 365 -15.19 -13.56 21.83
CA ILE A 365 -15.25 -13.75 20.38
C ILE A 365 -14.30 -12.74 19.76
N TYR A 366 -13.48 -13.17 18.82
CA TYR A 366 -12.67 -12.31 17.95
C TYR A 366 -13.01 -12.66 16.50
N THR A 367 -13.63 -11.73 15.77
CA THR A 367 -14.08 -11.98 14.39
C THR A 367 -13.84 -10.77 13.49
N ARG A 368 -13.85 -10.95 12.16
CA ARG A 368 -13.65 -9.87 11.19
C ARG A 368 -14.96 -9.12 10.95
N THR A 369 -14.94 -7.79 11.06
CA THR A 369 -16.12 -6.92 10.84
C THR A 369 -16.59 -6.95 9.38
N ARG A 370 -15.67 -7.12 8.41
CA ARG A 370 -15.95 -7.17 6.96
C ARG A 370 -16.81 -6.00 6.44
N GLY A 371 -16.72 -4.83 7.08
CA GLY A 371 -17.54 -3.66 6.76
C GLY A 371 -19.04 -3.81 7.09
N ARG A 372 -19.44 -4.86 7.82
CA ARG A 372 -20.82 -5.20 8.16
C ARG A 372 -21.01 -5.29 9.69
N PRO A 373 -20.79 -4.20 10.44
CA PRO A 373 -20.77 -4.25 11.91
C PRO A 373 -22.08 -4.75 12.52
N VAL A 374 -23.24 -4.42 11.92
CA VAL A 374 -24.54 -4.85 12.46
C VAL A 374 -24.74 -6.36 12.32
N GLU A 375 -24.45 -6.92 11.14
CA GLU A 375 -24.56 -8.37 10.89
C GLU A 375 -23.62 -9.14 11.82
N VAL A 376 -22.34 -8.75 11.86
CA VAL A 376 -21.31 -9.41 12.68
C VAL A 376 -21.66 -9.34 14.16
N VAL A 377 -22.18 -8.20 14.64
CA VAL A 377 -22.59 -8.09 16.04
C VAL A 377 -23.81 -8.95 16.35
N THR A 378 -24.76 -9.04 15.42
CA THR A 378 -25.94 -9.91 15.57
C THR A 378 -25.54 -11.37 15.66
N GLU A 379 -24.63 -11.82 14.81
CA GLU A 379 -24.07 -13.17 14.84
C GLU A 379 -23.31 -13.44 16.16
N GLY A 380 -22.46 -12.52 16.59
CA GLY A 380 -21.70 -12.66 17.84
C GLY A 380 -22.58 -12.71 19.10
N LEU A 381 -23.64 -11.91 19.16
CA LEU A 381 -24.60 -11.97 20.29
C LEU A 381 -25.38 -13.28 20.29
N ARG A 382 -25.77 -13.78 19.11
CA ARG A 382 -26.43 -15.07 18.98
C ARG A 382 -25.51 -16.21 19.45
N GLU A 383 -24.24 -16.18 19.07
CA GLU A 383 -23.25 -17.14 19.55
C GLU A 383 -23.12 -17.10 21.07
N ILE A 384 -23.03 -15.92 21.68
CA ILE A 384 -23.01 -15.78 23.15
C ILE A 384 -24.28 -16.36 23.78
N GLU A 385 -25.46 -16.11 23.20
CA GLU A 385 -26.73 -16.65 23.70
C GLU A 385 -26.74 -18.17 23.68
N GLU A 386 -26.35 -18.76 22.54
CA GLU A 386 -26.32 -20.22 22.33
C GLU A 386 -25.30 -20.91 23.25
N GLN A 387 -24.13 -20.31 23.47
CA GLN A 387 -23.04 -20.93 24.23
C GLN A 387 -23.18 -20.74 25.74
N VAL A 388 -23.53 -19.54 26.20
CA VAL A 388 -23.51 -19.20 27.64
C VAL A 388 -24.76 -18.48 28.14
N GLY A 389 -25.70 -18.07 27.27
CA GLY A 389 -26.88 -17.27 27.62
C GLY A 389 -27.78 -17.89 28.70
N GLY A 390 -27.88 -19.22 28.74
CA GLY A 390 -28.61 -19.96 29.78
C GLY A 390 -27.99 -19.83 31.19
N TRP A 391 -26.70 -19.55 31.26
CA TRP A 391 -25.90 -19.55 32.49
C TRP A 391 -25.56 -18.15 33.01
N VAL A 392 -25.90 -17.10 32.26
CA VAL A 392 -25.53 -15.72 32.59
C VAL A 392 -26.74 -14.79 32.69
N GLU A 393 -26.59 -13.77 33.52
CA GLU A 393 -27.48 -12.61 33.60
C GLU A 393 -26.65 -11.37 33.26
N ILE A 394 -26.89 -10.77 32.09
CA ILE A 394 -26.18 -9.55 31.68
C ILE A 394 -26.67 -8.38 32.54
N ARG A 395 -25.74 -7.79 33.31
CA ARG A 395 -25.97 -6.66 34.24
C ARG A 395 -25.51 -5.33 33.69
N GLY A 396 -24.71 -5.33 32.61
CA GLY A 396 -24.31 -4.11 31.92
C GLY A 396 -23.59 -4.40 30.60
N VAL A 397 -23.69 -3.48 29.65
CA VAL A 397 -23.04 -3.57 28.33
C VAL A 397 -22.26 -2.31 27.99
N GLY A 398 -21.06 -2.46 27.45
CA GLY A 398 -20.22 -1.35 26.99
C GLY A 398 -19.82 -1.51 25.53
N THR A 399 -19.79 -0.42 24.75
CA THR A 399 -19.29 -0.44 23.36
C THR A 399 -18.12 0.53 23.12
N THR A 400 -17.15 0.09 22.30
CA THR A 400 -16.02 0.90 21.82
C THR A 400 -15.67 0.60 20.36
N GLY A 401 -14.58 1.19 19.86
CA GLY A 401 -14.16 1.13 18.47
C GLY A 401 -14.96 2.07 17.55
N SER A 402 -14.63 2.06 16.25
CA SER A 402 -15.24 2.94 15.23
C SER A 402 -16.78 2.80 15.11
N GLY A 403 -17.33 1.61 15.38
CA GLY A 403 -18.77 1.32 15.31
C GLY A 403 -19.54 1.54 16.62
N ARG A 404 -18.87 2.03 17.68
CA ARG A 404 -19.40 2.06 19.06
C ARG A 404 -20.74 2.75 19.24
N GLU A 405 -20.98 3.85 18.53
CA GLU A 405 -22.19 4.66 18.68
C GLU A 405 -23.39 3.94 18.04
N LEU A 406 -23.21 3.42 16.83
CA LEU A 406 -24.22 2.64 16.11
C LEU A 406 -24.60 1.39 16.90
N ILE A 407 -23.59 0.58 17.24
CA ILE A 407 -23.83 -0.66 17.97
C ILE A 407 -24.30 -0.39 19.39
N GLY A 408 -23.79 0.65 20.04
CA GLY A 408 -24.21 1.08 21.37
C GLY A 408 -25.71 1.40 21.44
N GLU A 409 -26.25 2.06 20.43
CA GLU A 409 -27.69 2.32 20.36
C GLU A 409 -28.49 1.03 20.10
N LEU A 410 -28.05 0.20 19.14
CA LEU A 410 -28.71 -1.04 18.76
C LEU A 410 -28.78 -2.06 19.91
N VAL A 411 -27.69 -2.23 20.66
CA VAL A 411 -27.63 -3.20 21.78
C VAL A 411 -28.22 -2.65 23.07
N GLY A 412 -28.44 -1.33 23.15
CA GLY A 412 -28.77 -0.65 24.39
C GLY A 412 -27.59 -0.65 25.38
N ALA A 413 -26.40 -0.29 24.91
CA ALA A 413 -25.19 -0.23 25.75
C ALA A 413 -25.37 0.78 26.90
N ASP A 414 -24.91 0.43 28.09
CA ASP A 414 -24.92 1.31 29.26
C ASP A 414 -23.83 2.37 29.17
N THR A 415 -22.70 2.06 28.52
CA THR A 415 -21.63 3.02 28.27
C THR A 415 -21.02 2.89 26.88
N VAL A 416 -20.62 4.02 26.31
CA VAL A 416 -20.01 4.13 24.99
C VAL A 416 -18.78 5.03 25.16
N ASN A 417 -17.58 4.47 25.00
CA ASN A 417 -16.32 5.16 25.24
C ASN A 417 -15.36 4.94 24.08
N ASP A 418 -14.37 5.82 23.94
CA ASP A 418 -13.28 5.64 22.98
C ASP A 418 -12.40 4.42 23.32
N GLU A 419 -11.71 3.93 22.30
CA GLU A 419 -10.89 2.72 22.37
C GLU A 419 -9.65 2.89 23.25
N ILE A 420 -9.09 4.10 23.34
CA ILE A 420 -7.91 4.38 24.16
C ILE A 420 -8.25 4.17 25.63
N THR A 421 -9.39 4.71 26.07
CA THR A 421 -9.91 4.50 27.42
C THR A 421 -10.21 3.01 27.68
N ALA A 422 -10.79 2.30 26.70
CA ALA A 422 -11.12 0.89 26.83
C ALA A 422 -9.86 0.01 26.98
N HIS A 423 -8.91 0.13 26.06
CA HIS A 423 -7.64 -0.60 26.10
C HIS A 423 -6.83 -0.29 27.36
N LYS A 424 -6.76 0.98 27.77
CA LYS A 424 -6.13 1.38 29.04
C LYS A 424 -6.76 0.65 30.21
N THR A 425 -8.09 0.70 30.34
CA THR A 425 -8.81 0.08 31.46
C THR A 425 -8.61 -1.44 31.50
N GLY A 426 -8.69 -2.11 30.35
CA GLY A 426 -8.45 -3.56 30.28
C GLY A 426 -7.01 -3.94 30.62
N ALA A 427 -6.02 -3.21 30.10
CA ALA A 427 -4.60 -3.48 30.34
C ALA A 427 -4.22 -3.25 31.82
N THR A 428 -4.63 -2.12 32.40
CA THR A 428 -4.39 -1.82 33.82
C THR A 428 -4.99 -2.89 34.73
N PHE A 429 -6.24 -3.30 34.48
CA PHE A 429 -6.89 -4.36 35.26
C PHE A 429 -6.12 -5.69 35.19
N ILE A 430 -5.68 -6.10 34.00
CA ILE A 430 -4.91 -7.33 33.82
C ILE A 430 -3.55 -7.23 34.53
N ALA A 431 -2.85 -6.11 34.40
CA ALA A 431 -1.55 -5.95 35.05
C ALA A 431 -1.64 -5.97 36.58
N GLU A 432 -2.62 -5.25 37.16
CA GLU A 432 -2.87 -5.29 38.60
C GLU A 432 -3.18 -6.71 39.08
N LYS A 433 -4.02 -7.45 38.34
CA LYS A 433 -4.46 -8.78 38.71
C LYS A 433 -3.36 -9.85 38.62
N PHE A 434 -2.57 -9.84 37.55
CA PHE A 434 -1.60 -10.90 37.28
C PHE A 434 -0.18 -10.58 37.74
N LEU A 435 0.17 -9.30 37.85
CA LEU A 435 1.54 -8.86 38.06
C LEU A 435 1.69 -7.95 39.29
N GLY A 436 0.63 -7.26 39.70
CA GLY A 436 0.69 -6.29 40.80
C GLY A 436 1.50 -5.04 40.46
N GLU A 437 1.68 -4.74 39.17
CA GLU A 437 2.47 -3.62 38.65
C GLU A 437 1.59 -2.74 37.74
N GLU A 438 1.84 -1.42 37.70
CA GLU A 438 1.13 -0.50 36.81
C GLU A 438 1.70 -0.57 35.39
N VAL A 439 0.82 -0.68 34.38
CA VAL A 439 1.21 -0.52 32.96
C VAL A 439 1.52 0.93 32.68
N ASP A 440 2.71 1.19 32.13
CA ASP A 440 3.10 2.53 31.67
C ASP A 440 3.01 2.69 30.15
N THR A 441 3.06 1.60 29.39
CA THR A 441 3.11 1.64 27.93
C THR A 441 2.30 0.50 27.33
N ILE A 442 1.46 0.82 26.37
CA ILE A 442 0.69 -0.16 25.60
C ILE A 442 1.08 -0.06 24.14
N PHE A 443 1.50 -1.18 23.58
CA PHE A 443 1.59 -1.40 22.15
C PHE A 443 0.42 -2.28 21.72
N GLU A 444 -0.52 -1.71 20.97
CA GLU A 444 -1.61 -2.47 20.37
C GLU A 444 -1.37 -2.57 18.87
N ILE A 445 -1.19 -3.77 18.35
CA ILE A 445 -0.98 -4.01 16.92
C ILE A 445 -2.06 -4.97 16.42
N GLY A 446 -3.08 -4.38 15.81
CA GLY A 446 -4.18 -5.07 15.17
C GLY A 446 -3.84 -5.58 13.76
N GLY A 447 -4.89 -5.93 13.03
CA GLY A 447 -4.78 -6.44 11.66
C GLY A 447 -4.40 -5.38 10.64
N GLN A 448 -4.95 -4.17 10.72
CA GLN A 448 -4.65 -3.07 9.77
C GLN A 448 -4.31 -1.74 10.43
N ASP A 449 -4.46 -1.66 11.74
CA ASP A 449 -4.14 -0.48 12.52
C ASP A 449 -3.22 -0.83 13.69
N SER A 450 -2.57 0.19 14.23
CA SER A 450 -1.75 0.04 15.43
C SER A 450 -1.82 1.30 16.29
N LYS A 451 -1.74 1.13 17.60
CA LYS A 451 -1.91 2.19 18.59
C LYS A 451 -0.79 2.11 19.62
N PHE A 452 -0.25 3.28 19.92
CA PHE A 452 0.64 3.51 21.04
C PHE A 452 -0.11 4.31 22.11
N ILE A 453 -0.01 3.88 23.37
CA ILE A 453 -0.60 4.59 24.51
C ILE A 453 0.45 4.66 25.61
N SER A 454 0.72 5.86 26.12
CA SER A 454 1.55 6.10 27.31
C SER A 454 0.66 6.46 28.49
N ILE A 455 0.93 5.84 29.63
CA ILE A 455 0.17 5.93 30.87
C ILE A 455 1.11 6.39 31.98
N GLN A 456 0.67 7.37 32.77
CA GLN A 456 1.35 7.79 34.00
C GLN A 456 0.32 7.92 35.12
N ASN A 457 0.57 7.25 36.25
CA ASN A 457 -0.34 7.23 37.42
C ASN A 457 -1.79 6.86 37.02
N GLY A 458 -1.95 5.84 36.17
CA GLY A 458 -3.25 5.39 35.68
C GLY A 458 -3.97 6.31 34.68
N VAL A 459 -3.34 7.41 34.24
CA VAL A 459 -3.90 8.38 33.28
C VAL A 459 -3.16 8.32 31.95
N VAL A 460 -3.89 8.38 30.84
CA VAL A 460 -3.31 8.47 29.49
C VAL A 460 -2.71 9.87 29.31
N VAL A 461 -1.40 9.93 29.10
CA VAL A 461 -0.66 11.20 28.90
C VAL A 461 -0.30 11.46 27.45
N ASP A 462 -0.19 10.41 26.64
CA ASP A 462 0.06 10.49 25.20
C ASP A 462 -0.53 9.26 24.50
N PHE A 463 -1.01 9.44 23.27
CA PHE A 463 -1.43 8.35 22.41
C PHE A 463 -1.33 8.73 20.94
N THR A 464 -1.16 7.73 20.08
CA THR A 464 -1.19 7.91 18.63
C THR A 464 -1.62 6.62 17.95
N MET A 465 -2.23 6.75 16.78
CA MET A 465 -2.71 5.63 15.99
C MET A 465 -2.26 5.76 14.53
N ASN A 466 -2.09 4.64 13.86
CA ASN A 466 -1.86 4.58 12.42
C ASN A 466 -2.99 3.79 11.75
N GLU A 467 -3.74 4.46 10.87
CA GLU A 467 -4.83 3.86 10.09
C GLU A 467 -4.45 3.61 8.63
N ALA A 468 -3.38 4.23 8.14
CA ALA A 468 -3.13 4.34 6.70
C ALA A 468 -2.13 3.32 6.17
N CYS A 469 -1.31 2.70 7.02
CA CYS A 469 -0.22 1.85 6.58
C CYS A 469 -0.31 0.44 7.16
N ALA A 470 -0.46 -0.55 6.29
CA ALA A 470 -0.39 -1.98 6.63
C ALA A 470 1.02 -2.43 7.05
N ALA A 471 2.08 -1.69 6.68
CA ALA A 471 3.44 -2.01 7.07
C ALA A 471 3.58 -1.86 8.59
N GLY A 472 3.88 -2.96 9.28
CA GLY A 472 3.93 -3.02 10.74
C GLY A 472 2.65 -3.52 11.42
N THR A 473 1.71 -4.12 10.68
CA THR A 473 0.45 -4.67 11.22
C THR A 473 0.35 -6.19 10.99
N GLY A 474 -0.65 -6.84 11.60
CA GLY A 474 -0.86 -8.29 11.43
C GLY A 474 -1.18 -8.71 9.99
N SER A 475 -1.90 -7.89 9.23
CA SER A 475 -2.22 -8.19 7.81
C SER A 475 -0.97 -8.26 6.93
N PHE A 476 0.05 -7.46 7.25
CA PHE A 476 1.34 -7.56 6.58
C PHE A 476 1.97 -8.93 6.78
N LEU A 477 2.01 -9.44 8.03
CA LEU A 477 2.56 -10.77 8.31
C LEU A 477 1.75 -11.89 7.65
N GLU A 478 0.42 -11.78 7.69
CA GLU A 478 -0.49 -12.74 7.03
C GLU A 478 -0.22 -12.82 5.53
N GLU A 479 -0.13 -11.68 4.84
CA GLU A 479 0.15 -11.64 3.39
C GLU A 479 1.55 -12.16 3.03
N GLN A 480 2.56 -11.90 3.86
CA GLN A 480 3.91 -12.44 3.59
C GLN A 480 4.00 -13.94 3.91
N ALA A 481 3.29 -14.41 4.94
CA ALA A 481 3.21 -15.83 5.30
C ALA A 481 2.60 -16.66 4.15
N GLU A 482 1.46 -16.21 3.62
CA GLU A 482 0.78 -16.85 2.50
C GLU A 482 1.70 -16.98 1.27
N LYS A 483 2.47 -15.93 0.95
CA LYS A 483 3.42 -15.94 -0.17
C LYS A 483 4.61 -16.87 0.04
N LEU A 484 5.05 -17.03 1.27
CA LEU A 484 6.09 -17.99 1.63
C LEU A 484 5.55 -19.42 1.76
N GLY A 485 4.24 -19.62 1.56
CA GLY A 485 3.59 -20.93 1.66
C GLY A 485 3.52 -21.45 3.08
N ILE A 486 3.45 -20.57 4.08
CA ILE A 486 3.40 -20.92 5.51
C ILE A 486 2.14 -20.38 6.18
N SER A 487 1.66 -21.09 7.21
CA SER A 487 0.55 -20.62 8.03
C SER A 487 1.00 -19.50 8.98
N ILE A 488 0.20 -18.42 9.05
CA ILE A 488 0.43 -17.35 10.04
C ILE A 488 0.19 -17.85 11.48
N VAL A 489 -0.73 -18.79 11.64
CA VAL A 489 -1.04 -19.45 12.92
C VAL A 489 -0.11 -20.66 13.07
N ASP A 490 0.50 -20.81 14.25
CA ASP A 490 1.44 -21.87 14.66
C ASP A 490 2.79 -21.88 13.93
N GLU A 491 2.80 -21.88 12.59
CA GLU A 491 4.00 -22.13 11.79
C GLU A 491 4.95 -20.93 11.71
N PHE A 492 4.42 -19.71 11.55
CA PHE A 492 5.23 -18.49 11.43
C PHE A 492 6.17 -18.30 12.62
N ALA A 493 5.61 -18.27 13.83
CA ALA A 493 6.38 -18.02 15.05
C ALA A 493 7.41 -19.13 15.27
N GLN A 494 7.03 -20.40 15.04
CA GLN A 494 7.94 -21.54 15.17
C GLN A 494 9.14 -21.43 14.22
N LYS A 495 8.91 -21.09 12.94
CA LYS A 495 10.00 -20.90 11.97
C LYS A 495 10.89 -19.71 12.33
N ALA A 496 10.30 -18.56 12.63
CA ALA A 496 11.06 -17.38 13.06
C ALA A 496 11.96 -17.66 14.26
N MET A 497 11.43 -18.34 15.28
CA MET A 497 12.18 -18.68 16.50
C MET A 497 13.30 -19.71 16.26
N SER A 498 13.21 -20.51 15.18
CA SER A 498 14.26 -21.46 14.79
C SER A 498 15.44 -20.84 14.04
N SER A 499 15.30 -19.59 13.56
CA SER A 499 16.36 -18.90 12.80
C SER A 499 17.59 -18.65 13.67
N ARG A 500 18.76 -18.96 13.10
CA ARG A 500 20.08 -18.64 13.68
C ARG A 500 20.71 -17.40 13.08
N SER A 501 20.21 -16.93 11.94
CA SER A 501 20.71 -15.74 11.26
C SER A 501 19.57 -14.96 10.60
N PRO A 502 18.63 -14.38 11.39
CA PRO A 502 17.51 -13.61 10.85
C PRO A 502 17.95 -12.57 9.84
N ILE A 503 17.31 -12.50 8.67
CA ILE A 503 17.70 -11.55 7.63
C ILE A 503 17.21 -10.16 7.99
N ARG A 504 18.07 -9.16 7.88
CA ARG A 504 17.71 -7.76 8.12
C ARG A 504 17.02 -7.19 6.88
N LEU A 505 15.69 -7.17 6.91
CA LEU A 505 14.87 -6.64 5.81
C LEU A 505 14.62 -5.12 5.88
N GLY A 506 14.98 -4.46 7.00
CA GLY A 506 14.85 -3.02 7.19
C GLY A 506 13.42 -2.52 7.45
N GLU A 507 13.19 -1.23 7.19
CA GLU A 507 12.00 -0.46 7.62
C GLU A 507 11.18 0.07 6.42
N ARG A 508 10.82 -0.84 5.51
CA ARG A 508 10.17 -0.46 4.25
C ARG A 508 8.68 -0.79 4.26
N CYS A 509 7.96 -0.19 3.31
CA CYS A 509 6.56 -0.53 3.03
C CYS A 509 6.44 -2.01 2.63
N THR A 510 5.29 -2.63 2.93
CA THR A 510 4.93 -4.01 2.55
C THR A 510 5.35 -4.40 1.13
N VAL A 511 5.15 -3.51 0.15
CA VAL A 511 5.47 -3.79 -1.26
C VAL A 511 6.97 -3.94 -1.50
N PHE A 512 7.80 -3.07 -0.92
CA PHE A 512 9.25 -3.18 -1.04
C PHE A 512 9.78 -4.38 -0.27
N MET A 513 9.20 -4.62 0.90
CA MET A 513 9.54 -5.75 1.74
C MET A 513 9.31 -7.07 1.02
N GLU A 514 8.19 -7.18 0.32
CA GLU A 514 7.87 -8.31 -0.54
C GLU A 514 8.93 -8.51 -1.64
N ARG A 515 9.31 -7.44 -2.33
CA ARG A 515 10.36 -7.51 -3.37
C ARG A 515 11.69 -7.98 -2.78
N ASP A 516 12.07 -7.48 -1.61
CA ASP A 516 13.29 -7.90 -0.91
C ASP A 516 13.21 -9.37 -0.49
N LEU A 517 12.06 -9.83 0.01
CA LEU A 517 11.82 -11.25 0.33
C LEU A 517 11.95 -12.15 -0.89
N VAL A 518 11.28 -11.79 -2.00
CA VAL A 518 11.35 -12.54 -3.26
C VAL A 518 12.79 -12.57 -3.75
N SER A 519 13.48 -11.43 -3.75
CA SER A 519 14.88 -11.33 -4.16
C SER A 519 15.81 -12.20 -3.30
N TYR A 520 15.62 -12.22 -1.99
CA TYR A 520 16.44 -13.05 -1.09
C TYR A 520 16.11 -14.54 -1.20
N LEU A 521 14.84 -14.91 -1.33
CA LEU A 521 14.44 -16.30 -1.60
C LEU A 521 15.03 -16.78 -2.93
N GLN A 522 14.96 -15.92 -3.95
CA GLN A 522 15.62 -16.09 -5.25
C GLN A 522 17.15 -16.07 -5.18
N ARG A 523 17.76 -15.76 -4.04
CA ARG A 523 19.21 -15.91 -3.80
C ARG A 523 19.51 -17.06 -2.85
N GLY A 524 18.53 -17.91 -2.55
CA GLY A 524 18.70 -19.08 -1.69
C GLY A 524 18.64 -18.77 -0.19
N ALA A 525 18.05 -17.65 0.22
CA ALA A 525 17.76 -17.40 1.63
C ALA A 525 16.81 -18.46 2.19
N LYS A 526 17.04 -18.86 3.44
CA LYS A 526 16.17 -19.80 4.13
C LYS A 526 14.90 -19.12 4.60
N VAL A 527 13.77 -19.83 4.53
CA VAL A 527 12.47 -19.28 4.93
C VAL A 527 12.47 -18.88 6.40
N GLU A 528 13.05 -19.67 7.30
CA GLU A 528 13.13 -19.32 8.74
C GLU A 528 13.83 -17.99 9.00
N ASP A 529 14.90 -17.69 8.24
CA ASP A 529 15.68 -16.46 8.39
C ASP A 529 14.92 -15.24 7.85
N LEU A 530 14.16 -15.41 6.75
CA LEU A 530 13.28 -14.37 6.21
C LEU A 530 12.11 -14.07 7.16
N VAL A 531 11.48 -15.11 7.71
CA VAL A 531 10.32 -15.00 8.61
C VAL A 531 10.73 -14.35 9.95
N ALA A 532 11.92 -14.67 10.47
CA ALA A 532 12.47 -13.94 11.61
C ALA A 532 12.76 -12.47 11.29
N GLY A 533 13.29 -12.19 10.09
CA GLY A 533 13.47 -10.83 9.57
C GLY A 533 12.18 -10.02 9.48
N LEU A 534 11.08 -10.68 9.10
CA LEU A 534 9.75 -10.08 9.03
C LEU A 534 9.24 -9.63 10.41
N ALA A 535 9.47 -10.43 11.46
CA ALA A 535 9.11 -10.06 12.82
C ALA A 535 9.85 -8.80 13.28
N TYR A 536 11.17 -8.70 13.02
CA TYR A 536 11.94 -7.48 13.25
C TYR A 536 11.39 -6.29 12.45
N SER A 537 11.06 -6.49 11.18
CA SER A 537 10.56 -5.42 10.33
C SER A 537 9.23 -4.83 10.82
N VAL A 538 8.34 -5.66 11.39
CA VAL A 538 7.10 -5.18 12.03
C VAL A 538 7.41 -4.24 13.18
N VAL A 539 8.32 -4.65 14.08
CA VAL A 539 8.72 -3.86 15.24
C VAL A 539 9.33 -2.53 14.82
N HIS A 540 10.27 -2.54 13.89
CA HIS A 540 10.88 -1.31 13.42
C HIS A 540 9.88 -0.38 12.72
N ASN A 541 8.99 -0.93 11.88
CA ASN A 541 7.94 -0.11 11.27
C ASN A 541 7.01 0.49 12.32
N TYR A 542 6.62 -0.27 13.33
CA TYR A 542 5.77 0.23 14.42
C TYR A 542 6.46 1.36 15.20
N LEU A 543 7.70 1.16 15.63
CA LEU A 543 8.46 2.16 16.38
C LEU A 543 8.66 3.46 15.60
N ASN A 544 9.02 3.37 14.31
CA ASN A 544 9.30 4.55 13.50
C ASN A 544 8.05 5.25 12.96
N ARG A 545 6.98 4.50 12.62
CA ARG A 545 5.78 5.09 11.99
C ARG A 545 4.71 5.47 13.00
N VAL A 546 4.58 4.71 14.09
CA VAL A 546 3.56 4.92 15.13
C VAL A 546 4.18 5.65 16.31
N VAL A 547 5.17 5.06 16.98
CA VAL A 547 5.73 5.64 18.21
C VAL A 547 6.47 6.95 17.93
N ARG A 548 7.27 7.05 16.86
CA ARG A 548 7.97 8.26 16.40
C ARG A 548 8.81 8.96 17.49
N GLY A 549 9.58 8.16 18.24
CA GLY A 549 10.46 8.69 19.30
C GLY A 549 9.74 9.13 20.58
N ARG A 550 8.43 8.89 20.71
CA ARG A 550 7.70 9.08 21.97
C ARG A 550 8.30 8.22 23.09
N TYR A 551 8.10 8.68 24.32
CA TYR A 551 8.61 8.02 25.52
C TYR A 551 8.02 6.61 25.67
N ILE A 552 8.88 5.60 25.74
CA ILE A 552 8.52 4.20 26.03
C ILE A 552 8.99 3.91 27.46
N GLY A 553 8.06 3.60 28.35
CA GLY A 553 8.34 3.20 29.73
C GLY A 553 8.90 1.77 29.81
N ASP A 554 8.97 1.22 31.01
CA ASP A 554 9.60 -0.08 31.29
C ASP A 554 8.59 -1.22 31.35
N TYR A 555 7.32 -0.91 31.62
CA TYR A 555 6.24 -1.88 31.72
C TYR A 555 5.35 -1.89 30.48
N ILE A 556 5.82 -2.62 29.46
CA ILE A 556 5.24 -2.62 28.12
C ILE A 556 4.27 -3.78 27.96
N PHE A 557 2.99 -3.46 27.77
CA PHE A 557 1.97 -4.42 27.34
C PHE A 557 1.89 -4.47 25.82
N PHE A 558 2.19 -5.63 25.24
CA PHE A 558 2.00 -5.89 23.82
C PHE A 558 0.72 -6.69 23.57
N GLN A 559 -0.26 -6.04 22.96
CA GLN A 559 -1.62 -6.56 22.75
C GLN A 559 -2.08 -6.37 21.29
N GLY A 560 -3.29 -6.84 20.99
CA GLY A 560 -3.82 -6.91 19.62
C GLY A 560 -3.59 -8.27 18.97
N GLY A 561 -4.09 -8.43 17.75
CA GLY A 561 -4.01 -9.71 17.02
C GLY A 561 -2.58 -10.16 16.71
N THR A 562 -1.65 -9.22 16.52
CA THR A 562 -0.25 -9.54 16.25
C THR A 562 0.47 -10.11 17.47
N ALA A 563 -0.04 -9.85 18.68
CA ALA A 563 0.54 -10.37 19.91
C ALA A 563 0.32 -11.88 20.13
N TYR A 564 -0.48 -12.55 19.28
CA TYR A 564 -0.50 -14.01 19.19
C TYR A 564 0.79 -14.58 18.57
N ASN A 565 1.58 -13.75 17.89
CA ASN A 565 2.83 -14.16 17.26
C ASN A 565 4.03 -13.84 18.16
N ASP A 566 4.54 -14.88 18.82
CA ASP A 566 5.64 -14.78 19.78
C ASP A 566 6.93 -14.23 19.20
N ALA A 567 7.16 -14.43 17.89
CA ALA A 567 8.34 -13.88 17.23
C ALA A 567 8.33 -12.35 17.25
N VAL A 568 7.15 -11.72 17.19
CA VAL A 568 7.02 -10.25 17.24
C VAL A 568 7.29 -9.73 18.65
N ALA A 569 6.79 -10.42 19.68
CA ALA A 569 7.10 -10.09 21.08
C ALA A 569 8.60 -10.24 21.37
N ALA A 570 9.21 -11.34 20.89
CA ALA A 570 10.65 -11.57 20.97
C ALA A 570 11.44 -10.47 20.25
N ALA A 571 11.00 -10.04 19.06
CA ALA A 571 11.63 -8.97 18.32
C ALA A 571 11.55 -7.63 19.07
N PHE A 572 10.40 -7.28 19.69
CA PHE A 572 10.28 -6.08 20.52
C PHE A 572 11.27 -6.09 21.68
N SER A 573 11.37 -7.22 22.38
CA SER A 573 12.32 -7.44 23.47
C SER A 573 13.77 -7.24 23.00
N LYS A 574 14.14 -7.77 21.84
CA LYS A 574 15.48 -7.61 21.25
C LYS A 574 15.79 -6.18 20.83
N VAL A 575 14.85 -5.49 20.19
CA VAL A 575 15.03 -4.12 19.69
C VAL A 575 15.08 -3.11 20.84
N LEU A 576 14.18 -3.23 21.82
CA LEU A 576 14.05 -2.27 22.92
C LEU A 576 14.97 -2.60 24.11
N ARG A 577 15.44 -3.84 24.23
CA ARG A 577 16.14 -4.35 25.42
C ARG A 577 15.34 -4.17 26.72
N LYS A 578 14.01 -4.27 26.60
CA LYS A 578 13.04 -4.13 27.69
C LYS A 578 12.18 -5.38 27.82
N ARG A 579 11.57 -5.56 28.99
CA ARG A 579 10.62 -6.64 29.24
C ARG A 579 9.33 -6.36 28.47
N ILE A 580 8.86 -7.36 27.73
CA ILE A 580 7.58 -7.29 26.98
C ILE A 580 6.58 -8.23 27.63
N VAL A 581 5.42 -7.72 28.01
CA VAL A 581 4.35 -8.51 28.60
C VAL A 581 3.25 -8.71 27.56
N VAL A 582 2.95 -9.96 27.23
CA VAL A 582 1.80 -10.34 26.39
C VAL A 582 0.67 -10.78 27.32
N PRO A 583 -0.44 -10.01 27.38
CA PRO A 583 -1.57 -10.33 28.25
C PRO A 583 -2.37 -11.54 27.76
N PRO A 584 -3.13 -12.24 28.63
CA PRO A 584 -3.73 -13.53 28.31
C PRO A 584 -4.81 -13.48 27.22
N TYR A 585 -5.50 -12.35 27.13
CA TYR A 585 -6.63 -12.13 26.23
C TYR A 585 -6.31 -11.00 25.24
N ASN A 586 -5.06 -10.96 24.75
CA ASN A 586 -4.49 -9.87 23.96
C ASN A 586 -5.36 -9.40 22.78
N GLY A 587 -6.14 -10.29 22.16
CA GLY A 587 -7.04 -9.96 21.05
C GLY A 587 -8.33 -9.21 21.43
N VAL A 588 -8.75 -9.25 22.71
CA VAL A 588 -10.07 -8.74 23.15
C VAL A 588 -9.99 -7.77 24.33
N ILE A 589 -8.81 -7.21 24.63
CA ILE A 589 -8.62 -6.31 25.79
C ILE A 589 -9.50 -5.06 25.72
N GLY A 590 -9.70 -4.48 24.54
CA GLY A 590 -10.62 -3.36 24.37
C GLY A 590 -12.03 -3.72 24.82
N ALA A 591 -12.53 -4.91 24.46
CA ALA A 591 -13.81 -5.42 24.91
C ALA A 591 -13.83 -5.68 26.44
N ILE A 592 -12.78 -6.26 27.01
CA ILE A 592 -12.67 -6.46 28.48
C ILE A 592 -12.77 -5.11 29.20
N GLY A 593 -12.02 -4.10 28.74
CA GLY A 593 -12.07 -2.74 29.28
C GLY A 593 -13.47 -2.13 29.23
N MET A 594 -14.21 -2.35 28.14
CA MET A 594 -15.60 -1.88 28.03
C MET A 594 -16.57 -2.60 28.97
N ALA A 595 -16.39 -3.89 29.19
CA ALA A 595 -17.20 -4.63 30.15
C ALA A 595 -16.95 -4.12 31.58
N LEU A 596 -15.70 -3.80 31.93
CA LEU A 596 -15.33 -3.19 33.22
C LEU A 596 -15.93 -1.78 33.39
N LEU A 597 -15.87 -0.94 32.35
CA LEU A 597 -16.48 0.40 32.38
C LEU A 597 -18.01 0.34 32.50
N ALA A 598 -18.65 -0.64 31.84
CA ALA A 598 -20.08 -0.87 31.97
C ALA A 598 -20.45 -1.29 33.39
N LYS A 599 -19.68 -2.20 34.00
CA LYS A 599 -19.80 -2.59 35.41
C LYS A 599 -19.72 -1.36 36.33
N GLU A 600 -18.64 -0.59 36.24
CA GLU A 600 -18.41 0.59 37.08
C GLU A 600 -19.57 1.58 36.96
N LYS A 601 -20.06 1.84 35.75
CA LYS A 601 -21.15 2.78 35.52
C LYS A 601 -22.48 2.29 36.09
N VAL A 602 -22.80 1.01 35.92
CA VAL A 602 -24.02 0.40 36.47
C VAL A 602 -23.98 0.43 38.01
N GLU A 603 -22.86 0.04 38.61
CA GLU A 603 -22.67 0.06 40.06
C GLU A 603 -22.76 1.48 40.64
N ARG A 604 -22.08 2.45 40.01
CA ARG A 604 -22.08 3.85 40.44
C ARG A 604 -23.44 4.52 40.33
N THR A 605 -24.22 4.19 39.29
CA THR A 605 -25.52 4.84 39.05
C THR A 605 -26.70 4.09 39.68
N GLY A 606 -26.54 2.81 40.03
CA GLY A 606 -27.60 1.94 40.53
C GLY A 606 -28.73 1.68 39.52
N ARG A 607 -28.57 2.10 38.25
CA ARG A 607 -29.58 1.91 37.20
C ARG A 607 -29.55 0.47 36.69
N LYS A 608 -30.71 -0.06 36.31
CA LYS A 608 -30.78 -1.33 35.57
C LYS A 608 -30.19 -1.13 34.17
N THR A 609 -29.56 -2.17 33.62
CA THR A 609 -29.00 -2.15 32.27
C THR A 609 -30.07 -1.83 31.22
N ARG A 610 -29.66 -1.12 30.17
CA ARG A 610 -30.47 -0.87 28.98
C ARG A 610 -30.35 -1.96 27.93
N PHE A 611 -29.61 -3.03 28.20
CA PHE A 611 -29.38 -4.12 27.26
C PHE A 611 -30.69 -4.67 26.70
N ARG A 612 -30.81 -4.68 25.38
CA ARG A 612 -32.05 -5.05 24.68
C ARG A 612 -32.20 -6.57 24.47
N GLY A 613 -31.18 -7.36 24.82
CA GLY A 613 -31.14 -8.80 24.57
C GLY A 613 -30.24 -9.17 23.39
N TYR A 614 -30.21 -10.45 23.06
CA TYR A 614 -29.31 -11.02 22.05
C TYR A 614 -29.82 -10.89 20.60
N ARG A 615 -31.11 -10.57 20.43
CA ARG A 615 -31.81 -10.56 19.15
C ARG A 615 -31.93 -9.15 18.57
N LEU A 616 -30.89 -8.71 17.86
CA LEU A 616 -30.88 -7.41 17.18
C LEU A 616 -31.77 -7.36 15.93
N ASP A 617 -32.12 -8.53 15.36
CA ASP A 617 -33.02 -8.67 14.21
C ASP A 617 -34.45 -8.17 14.47
N GLN A 618 -34.81 -7.97 15.74
CA GLN A 618 -36.11 -7.45 16.16
C GLN A 618 -36.14 -5.91 16.25
N VAL A 619 -34.99 -5.25 16.08
CA VAL A 619 -34.91 -3.79 16.10
C VAL A 619 -35.21 -3.24 14.71
N ASP A 620 -36.31 -2.52 14.55
CA ASP A 620 -36.65 -1.87 13.27
C ASP A 620 -35.70 -0.68 13.02
N TYR A 621 -34.92 -0.75 11.93
CA TYR A 621 -34.06 0.34 11.51
C TYR A 621 -34.06 0.54 9.99
N ARG A 622 -33.87 1.79 9.56
CA ARG A 622 -33.74 2.16 8.15
C ARG A 622 -32.34 2.65 7.87
N VAL A 623 -31.75 2.24 6.75
CA VAL A 623 -30.43 2.69 6.30
C VAL A 623 -30.58 3.58 5.06
N ARG A 624 -29.87 4.71 5.07
CA ARG A 624 -29.74 5.61 3.92
C ARG A 624 -28.26 5.95 3.71
N GLU A 625 -27.78 5.84 2.49
CA GLU A 625 -26.40 6.20 2.13
C GLU A 625 -26.35 7.54 1.40
N PHE A 626 -25.34 8.36 1.68
CA PHE A 626 -25.09 9.62 0.96
C PHE A 626 -23.62 10.07 1.07
N THR A 627 -23.17 10.90 0.12
CA THR A 627 -21.82 11.50 0.17
C THR A 627 -21.85 12.82 0.94
N CYS A 628 -21.03 12.92 1.99
CA CYS A 628 -20.82 14.15 2.76
C CYS A 628 -20.19 15.23 1.85
N ARG A 629 -20.81 16.40 1.77
CA ARG A 629 -20.28 17.56 1.02
C ARG A 629 -19.65 18.62 1.93
N GLY A 630 -19.17 18.21 3.11
CA GLY A 630 -18.64 19.12 4.13
C GLY A 630 -17.22 19.61 3.87
N CYS A 631 -16.42 18.79 3.20
CA CYS A 631 -15.04 19.12 2.85
C CYS A 631 -14.60 18.29 1.63
N SER A 632 -13.36 18.50 1.20
CA SER A 632 -12.74 17.80 0.08
C SER A 632 -12.65 16.28 0.26
N ASN A 633 -12.75 15.76 1.49
CA ASN A 633 -12.71 14.31 1.76
C ASN A 633 -13.92 13.54 1.21
N ARG A 634 -15.05 14.20 0.98
CA ARG A 634 -16.27 13.60 0.42
C ARG A 634 -16.63 12.22 0.98
N CYS A 635 -16.59 12.06 2.31
CA CYS A 635 -16.84 10.78 2.98
C CYS A 635 -18.20 10.18 2.57
N GLU A 636 -18.24 8.87 2.33
CA GLU A 636 -19.49 8.12 2.17
C GLU A 636 -20.08 7.84 3.56
N ILE A 637 -21.31 8.30 3.80
CA ILE A 637 -21.98 8.23 5.10
C ILE A 637 -23.18 7.31 5.00
N LYS A 638 -23.29 6.39 5.97
CA LYS A 638 -24.49 5.59 6.21
C LYS A 638 -25.25 6.19 7.39
N GLU A 639 -26.45 6.72 7.14
CA GLU A 639 -27.42 7.16 8.14
C GLU A 639 -28.30 5.96 8.53
N PHE A 640 -28.37 5.67 9.82
CA PHE A 640 -29.25 4.67 10.41
C PHE A 640 -30.33 5.39 11.23
N VAL A 641 -31.59 5.04 11.00
CA VAL A 641 -32.72 5.50 11.81
C VAL A 641 -33.21 4.32 12.62
N ILE A 642 -32.95 4.32 13.93
CA ILE A 642 -33.32 3.25 14.87
C ILE A 642 -34.40 3.81 15.79
N GLU A 643 -35.63 3.30 15.72
CA GLU A 643 -36.76 3.77 16.55
C GLU A 643 -36.97 5.31 16.52
N GLY A 644 -36.68 5.94 15.38
CA GLY A 644 -36.78 7.38 15.17
C GLY A 644 -35.52 8.19 15.53
N GLU A 645 -34.54 7.58 16.20
CA GLU A 645 -33.24 8.19 16.50
C GLU A 645 -32.26 7.97 15.35
N ARG A 646 -31.57 9.05 14.93
CA ARG A 646 -30.58 8.99 13.85
C ARG A 646 -29.18 8.77 14.39
N THR A 647 -28.45 7.83 13.82
CA THR A 647 -27.01 7.62 14.04
C THR A 647 -26.31 7.46 12.69
N TYR A 648 -25.00 7.70 12.65
CA TYR A 648 -24.26 7.77 11.39
C TYR A 648 -22.95 6.97 11.48
N TRP A 649 -22.49 6.46 10.35
CA TRP A 649 -21.22 5.75 10.21
C TRP A 649 -20.52 6.12 8.90
N GLY A 650 -19.19 6.16 8.91
CA GLY A 650 -18.37 6.40 7.71
C GLY A 650 -17.71 7.78 7.61
N ASP A 651 -17.92 8.67 8.60
CA ASP A 651 -17.27 9.98 8.59
C ASP A 651 -15.85 9.95 9.15
N LYS A 652 -14.91 10.62 8.46
CA LYS A 652 -13.52 10.72 8.92
C LYS A 652 -13.30 11.82 9.96
N CYS A 653 -14.10 12.89 9.92
CA CYS A 653 -13.91 14.05 10.80
C CYS A 653 -14.49 13.83 12.20
N SER A 654 -15.43 12.90 12.38
CA SER A 654 -16.17 12.70 13.64
C SER A 654 -16.87 13.97 14.19
N ASP A 655 -16.94 15.05 13.42
CA ASP A 655 -17.42 16.36 13.86
C ASP A 655 -18.87 16.61 13.41
N ARG A 656 -19.19 16.30 12.14
CA ARG A 656 -20.48 16.67 11.54
C ARG A 656 -21.63 15.75 11.90
N TYR A 657 -21.37 14.45 12.02
CA TYR A 657 -22.43 13.43 12.16
C TYR A 657 -22.46 12.77 13.54
N ARG A 658 -21.52 13.13 14.41
CA ARG A 658 -21.49 12.60 15.78
C ARG A 658 -22.51 13.34 16.62
N LYS A 659 -23.33 12.61 17.40
CA LYS A 659 -24.24 13.25 18.37
C LYS A 659 -23.38 14.01 19.37
N ARG A 660 -23.56 15.34 19.45
CA ARG A 660 -22.91 16.14 20.48
C ARG A 660 -23.30 15.58 21.84
N ALA A 661 -22.31 15.34 22.70
CA ALA A 661 -22.59 15.00 24.08
C ALA A 661 -23.51 16.07 24.68
N LYS A 662 -24.58 15.65 25.37
CA LYS A 662 -25.42 16.57 26.15
C LYS A 662 -24.58 17.06 27.33
N VAL A 663 -23.79 18.10 27.09
CA VAL A 663 -23.04 18.82 28.11
C VAL A 663 -23.92 19.92 28.66
N GLU A 664 -23.95 20.07 29.98
CA GLU A 664 -24.68 21.15 30.66
C GLU A 664 -24.04 22.53 30.44
N ARG A 665 -22.89 22.58 29.75
CA ARG A 665 -22.13 23.80 29.48
C ARG A 665 -22.16 24.11 27.98
N GLN A 666 -22.48 25.36 27.64
CA GLN A 666 -22.37 25.81 26.26
C GLN A 666 -20.89 25.94 25.85
N PRO A 667 -20.50 25.52 24.64
CA PRO A 667 -19.19 25.83 24.09
C PRO A 667 -19.02 27.35 24.00
N VAL A 668 -17.93 27.87 24.57
CA VAL A 668 -17.62 29.31 24.55
C VAL A 668 -17.07 29.75 23.18
N LEU A 669 -16.57 28.80 22.37
CA LEU A 669 -15.94 29.06 21.08
C LEU A 669 -16.86 28.60 19.93
N SER A 670 -17.11 29.50 18.98
CA SER A 670 -17.73 29.20 17.68
C SER A 670 -16.82 28.30 16.83
N ASP A 671 -17.33 27.76 15.72
CA ASP A 671 -16.54 26.98 14.76
C ASP A 671 -15.28 27.75 14.34
N LEU A 672 -14.13 27.33 14.90
CA LEU A 672 -12.86 28.01 14.74
C LEU A 672 -12.33 27.93 13.30
N MET A 673 -12.71 26.89 12.53
CA MET A 673 -12.29 26.73 11.15
C MET A 673 -13.07 27.67 10.23
N THR A 674 -14.37 27.81 10.45
CA THR A 674 -15.20 28.79 9.75
C THR A 674 -14.74 30.21 10.08
N LEU A 675 -14.55 30.53 11.38
CA LEU A 675 -14.05 31.82 11.82
C LEU A 675 -12.68 32.14 11.21
N ARG A 676 -11.74 31.18 11.19
CA ARG A 676 -10.44 31.36 10.55
C ARG A 676 -10.56 31.74 9.07
N ARG A 677 -11.43 31.07 8.32
CA ARG A 677 -11.63 31.35 6.88
C ARG A 677 -12.24 32.73 6.67
N GLU A 678 -13.23 33.11 7.48
CA GLU A 678 -13.84 34.44 7.42
C GLU A 678 -12.81 35.52 7.70
N LEU A 679 -11.97 35.35 8.74
CA LEU A 679 -10.90 36.29 9.06
C LEU A 679 -9.81 36.36 7.98
N LEU A 680 -9.47 35.23 7.34
CA LEU A 680 -8.49 35.21 6.25
C LEU A 680 -8.98 35.98 5.02
N LEU A 681 -10.27 35.94 4.72
CA LEU A 681 -10.86 36.56 3.52
C LEU A 681 -11.57 37.89 3.82
N ASP A 682 -11.45 38.41 5.04
CA ASP A 682 -12.18 39.60 5.45
C ASP A 682 -11.87 40.80 4.55
N GLY A 683 -12.93 41.43 4.04
CA GLY A 683 -12.86 42.55 3.11
C GLY A 683 -12.25 42.24 1.73
N TYR A 684 -11.96 40.99 1.37
CA TYR A 684 -11.36 40.63 0.08
C TYR A 684 -12.41 40.62 -1.04
N GLU A 685 -12.08 41.30 -2.14
CA GLU A 685 -12.88 41.31 -3.37
C GLU A 685 -11.92 40.98 -4.52
N GLU A 686 -12.19 39.89 -5.23
CA GLU A 686 -11.33 39.40 -6.31
C GLU A 686 -11.18 40.45 -7.42
N GLY A 687 -9.94 40.73 -7.82
CA GLY A 687 -9.65 41.65 -8.93
C GLY A 687 -9.86 43.13 -8.60
N LYS A 688 -10.11 43.51 -7.34
CA LYS A 688 -10.22 44.92 -6.94
C LYS A 688 -8.87 45.62 -7.06
N GLY A 689 -8.83 46.76 -7.75
CA GLY A 689 -7.59 47.52 -8.00
C GLY A 689 -7.00 47.23 -9.39
N GLY A 690 -5.67 47.34 -9.55
CA GLY A 690 -5.00 46.87 -10.77
C GLY A 690 -4.49 47.93 -11.74
N ARG A 691 -4.14 49.13 -11.27
CA ARG A 691 -3.43 50.11 -12.12
C ARG A 691 -2.09 49.58 -12.64
N ARG A 692 -1.51 48.57 -11.98
CA ARG A 692 -0.24 47.92 -12.33
C ARG A 692 -0.39 46.49 -12.86
N GLY A 693 -1.61 46.07 -13.19
CA GLY A 693 -1.92 44.69 -13.57
C GLY A 693 -2.35 43.83 -12.38
N SER A 694 -2.29 42.51 -12.56
CA SER A 694 -2.84 41.49 -11.67
C SER A 694 -1.77 40.58 -11.10
N ILE A 695 -1.97 40.15 -9.85
CA ILE A 695 -1.10 39.20 -9.16
C ILE A 695 -1.93 38.04 -8.61
N GLY A 696 -1.61 36.84 -9.08
CA GLY A 696 -2.18 35.60 -8.61
C GLY A 696 -1.51 35.12 -7.32
N ILE A 697 -2.28 34.79 -6.30
CA ILE A 697 -1.80 34.13 -5.08
C ILE A 697 -2.50 32.77 -4.97
N PRO A 698 -1.76 31.64 -4.95
CA PRO A 698 -2.39 30.34 -4.89
C PRO A 698 -2.89 30.04 -3.47
N LYS A 699 -4.10 29.47 -3.36
CA LYS A 699 -4.70 28.94 -2.11
C LYS A 699 -4.02 27.64 -1.66
N CYS A 700 -2.70 27.65 -1.53
CA CYS A 700 -1.92 26.50 -1.11
C CYS A 700 -0.86 26.86 -0.07
N MET A 701 -0.61 25.92 0.84
CA MET A 701 0.51 25.96 1.79
C MET A 701 0.57 27.26 2.60
N TYR A 702 1.76 27.59 3.08
CA TYR A 702 2.08 28.73 3.93
C TYR A 702 1.75 30.10 3.29
N THR A 703 1.74 30.19 1.95
CA THR A 703 1.40 31.42 1.24
C THR A 703 -0.02 31.87 1.57
N TYR A 704 -0.98 30.93 1.61
CA TYR A 704 -2.37 31.22 1.93
C TYR A 704 -2.59 31.52 3.42
N ASP A 705 -1.81 30.90 4.30
CA ASP A 705 -1.89 31.15 5.76
C ASP A 705 -1.54 32.60 6.12
N ARG A 706 -0.76 33.28 5.27
CA ARG A 706 -0.40 34.70 5.39
C ARG A 706 -1.13 35.60 4.39
N PHE A 707 -2.24 35.14 3.80
CA PHE A 707 -2.93 35.87 2.74
C PHE A 707 -3.29 37.33 3.10
N PRO A 708 -3.82 37.67 4.29
CA PRO A 708 -4.13 39.07 4.63
C PRO A 708 -2.92 40.01 4.50
N PHE A 709 -1.74 39.55 4.88
CA PHE A 709 -0.50 40.31 4.74
C PHE A 709 -0.13 40.52 3.27
N TRP A 710 -0.10 39.46 2.47
CA TRP A 710 0.27 39.53 1.06
C TRP A 710 -0.72 40.36 0.25
N ARG A 711 -2.01 40.19 0.54
CA ARG A 711 -3.07 40.98 -0.07
C ARG A 711 -2.84 42.47 0.16
N ALA A 712 -2.71 42.89 1.43
CA ALA A 712 -2.50 44.28 1.76
C ALA A 712 -1.24 44.83 1.07
N PHE A 713 -0.14 44.07 1.09
CA PHE A 713 1.10 44.46 0.43
C PHE A 713 0.93 44.75 -1.06
N PHE A 714 0.27 43.86 -1.82
CA PHE A 714 0.12 44.02 -3.27
C PHE A 714 -0.98 45.01 -3.68
N GLU A 715 -2.09 45.08 -2.93
CA GLU A 715 -3.15 46.07 -3.16
C GLU A 715 -2.60 47.49 -2.95
N GLU A 716 -1.80 47.73 -1.90
CA GLU A 716 -1.15 49.02 -1.64
C GLU A 716 -0.11 49.39 -2.72
N LEU A 717 0.54 48.39 -3.33
CA LEU A 717 1.40 48.61 -4.50
C LEU A 717 0.61 48.89 -5.79
N GLY A 718 -0.71 48.75 -5.79
CA GLY A 718 -1.60 49.04 -6.91
C GLY A 718 -1.89 47.88 -7.85
N PHE A 719 -1.60 46.64 -7.44
CA PHE A 719 -1.98 45.42 -8.16
C PHE A 719 -3.39 44.98 -7.81
N ALA A 720 -4.05 44.29 -8.75
CA ALA A 720 -5.28 43.56 -8.48
C ALA A 720 -4.91 42.14 -8.00
N VAL A 721 -5.32 41.78 -6.79
CA VAL A 721 -5.04 40.45 -6.23
C VAL A 721 -6.10 39.46 -6.68
N VAL A 722 -5.66 38.31 -7.20
CA VAL A 722 -6.51 37.21 -7.68
C VAL A 722 -6.10 35.93 -6.96
N LEU A 723 -7.06 35.18 -6.46
CA LEU A 723 -6.81 33.89 -5.82
C LEU A 723 -7.07 32.73 -6.79
N SER A 724 -6.36 31.61 -6.61
CA SER A 724 -6.76 30.37 -7.27
C SER A 724 -8.10 29.86 -6.73
N ASP A 725 -8.73 28.96 -7.48
CA ASP A 725 -10.03 28.39 -7.08
C ASP A 725 -9.90 27.52 -5.82
N GLU A 726 -11.04 27.25 -5.18
CA GLU A 726 -11.09 26.26 -4.10
C GLU A 726 -10.59 24.91 -4.60
N THR A 727 -9.78 24.24 -3.77
CA THR A 727 -9.25 22.91 -4.12
C THR A 727 -10.38 21.97 -4.48
N ASN A 728 -10.39 21.55 -5.74
CA ASN A 728 -11.39 20.66 -6.31
C ASN A 728 -10.71 19.51 -7.07
N ARG A 729 -11.49 18.64 -7.68
CA ARG A 729 -10.96 17.43 -8.33
C ARG A 729 -10.05 17.76 -9.53
N GLU A 730 -10.40 18.77 -10.31
CA GLU A 730 -9.64 19.23 -11.47
C GLU A 730 -8.29 19.79 -11.05
N VAL A 731 -8.27 20.69 -10.05
CA VAL A 731 -7.04 21.23 -9.45
C VAL A 731 -6.11 20.12 -8.95
N VAL A 732 -6.69 19.09 -8.32
CA VAL A 732 -5.91 17.94 -7.82
C VAL A 732 -5.33 17.11 -8.98
N GLU A 733 -6.13 16.81 -9.99
CA GLU A 733 -5.72 15.98 -11.14
C GLU A 733 -4.62 16.68 -11.95
N GLU A 734 -4.83 17.94 -12.31
CA GLU A 734 -3.81 18.75 -13.02
C GLU A 734 -2.52 18.91 -12.21
N GLY A 735 -2.65 19.15 -10.90
CA GLY A 735 -1.49 19.28 -10.03
C GLY A 735 -0.68 18.00 -9.89
N ILE A 736 -1.34 16.83 -9.89
CA ILE A 736 -0.67 15.53 -9.90
C ILE A 736 0.06 15.32 -11.25
N GLU A 737 -0.58 15.67 -12.37
CA GLU A 737 0.01 15.49 -13.71
C GLU A 737 1.20 16.43 -13.97
N ALA A 738 1.16 17.66 -13.46
CA ALA A 738 2.23 18.65 -13.64
C ALA A 738 3.41 18.47 -12.67
N SER A 739 3.28 17.66 -11.62
CA SER A 739 4.34 17.45 -10.64
C SER A 739 5.42 16.52 -11.18
N VAL A 740 6.61 17.07 -11.43
CA VAL A 740 7.77 16.31 -11.96
C VAL A 740 8.38 15.36 -10.92
N SER A 741 8.34 15.74 -9.65
CA SER A 741 8.77 14.89 -8.53
C SER A 741 7.58 14.18 -7.88
N GLU A 742 7.84 13.25 -6.95
CA GLU A 742 6.79 12.65 -6.09
C GLU A 742 6.74 13.29 -4.69
N PRO A 743 6.43 14.60 -4.55
CA PRO A 743 6.33 15.20 -3.24
C PRO A 743 5.01 14.79 -2.58
N CYS A 744 4.83 15.22 -1.32
CA CYS A 744 3.58 14.98 -0.62
C CYS A 744 2.39 15.63 -1.34
N PHE A 745 1.20 15.07 -1.13
CA PHE A 745 -0.03 15.48 -1.81
C PHE A 745 -0.29 17.00 -1.83
N PRO A 746 -0.08 17.76 -0.73
CA PRO A 746 -0.24 19.22 -0.75
C PRO A 746 0.62 19.95 -1.78
N ILE A 747 1.84 19.48 -2.03
CA ILE A 747 2.75 20.08 -3.02
C ILE A 747 2.30 19.76 -4.45
N LYS A 748 1.80 18.54 -4.70
CA LYS A 748 1.17 18.19 -5.98
C LYS A 748 -0.03 19.10 -6.26
N VAL A 749 -0.90 19.27 -5.27
CA VAL A 749 -2.09 20.15 -5.40
C VAL A 749 -1.70 21.61 -5.63
N ALA A 750 -0.58 22.09 -5.06
CA ALA A 750 -0.10 23.45 -5.30
C ALA A 750 0.21 23.73 -6.77
N HIS A 751 0.72 22.75 -7.53
CA HIS A 751 0.94 22.89 -8.98
C HIS A 751 -0.39 23.17 -9.71
N GLY A 752 -1.47 22.48 -9.33
CA GLY A 752 -2.79 22.72 -9.91
C GLY A 752 -3.35 24.10 -9.58
N HIS A 753 -3.09 24.62 -8.38
CA HIS A 753 -3.48 25.99 -8.02
C HIS A 753 -2.73 27.03 -8.86
N ILE A 754 -1.45 26.78 -9.18
CA ILE A 754 -0.65 27.64 -10.07
C ILE A 754 -1.19 27.59 -11.50
N LEU A 755 -1.51 26.40 -12.01
CA LEU A 755 -2.12 26.22 -13.34
C LEU A 755 -3.49 26.93 -13.44
N THR A 756 -4.28 26.91 -12.37
CA THR A 756 -5.55 27.63 -12.28
C THR A 756 -5.34 29.14 -12.45
N LEU A 757 -4.33 29.71 -11.78
CA LEU A 757 -3.98 31.13 -11.90
C LEU A 757 -3.47 31.47 -13.31
N ALA A 758 -2.64 30.61 -13.89
CA ALA A 758 -2.17 30.77 -15.26
C ALA A 758 -3.35 30.80 -16.26
N ARG A 759 -4.35 29.91 -16.09
CA ARG A 759 -5.58 29.89 -16.90
C ARG A 759 -6.45 31.13 -16.68
N LYS A 760 -6.47 31.70 -15.48
CA LYS A 760 -7.12 32.99 -15.18
C LYS A 760 -6.42 34.18 -15.84
N GLY A 761 -5.23 33.99 -16.44
CA GLY A 761 -4.53 35.02 -17.20
C GLY A 761 -3.98 36.15 -16.34
N VAL A 762 -3.58 35.86 -15.10
CA VAL A 762 -2.92 36.86 -14.23
C VAL A 762 -1.56 37.27 -14.81
N ASP A 763 -1.16 38.52 -14.60
CA ASP A 763 0.10 39.04 -15.15
C ASP A 763 1.32 38.46 -14.43
N TYR A 764 1.19 38.21 -13.12
CA TYR A 764 2.23 37.63 -12.28
C TYR A 764 1.62 36.60 -11.31
N ILE A 765 2.39 35.58 -10.92
CA ILE A 765 2.03 34.66 -9.83
C ILE A 765 3.03 34.85 -8.69
N PHE A 766 2.53 35.06 -7.48
CA PHE A 766 3.35 35.19 -6.28
C PHE A 766 3.36 33.89 -5.49
N GLN A 767 4.51 33.23 -5.49
CA GLN A 767 4.77 32.01 -4.71
C GLN A 767 6.13 32.15 -4.01
N PRO A 768 6.16 32.58 -2.74
CA PRO A 768 7.42 32.72 -2.00
C PRO A 768 7.95 31.36 -1.53
N ASN A 769 9.27 31.20 -1.55
CA ASN A 769 9.96 30.10 -0.87
C ASN A 769 10.25 30.51 0.58
N ILE A 770 9.53 29.90 1.52
CA ILE A 770 9.69 30.19 2.94
C ILE A 770 10.68 29.18 3.53
N ILE A 771 11.83 29.67 4.00
CA ILE A 771 12.94 28.84 4.49
C ILE A 771 12.73 28.52 5.99
N ASN A 772 12.36 29.53 6.76
CA ASN A 772 12.15 29.48 8.20
C ASN A 772 10.95 30.33 8.61
N GLU A 773 10.42 30.04 9.80
CA GLU A 773 9.39 30.84 10.45
C GLU A 773 9.70 31.00 11.94
N GLU A 774 9.15 32.05 12.55
CA GLU A 774 9.25 32.29 13.98
C GLU A 774 8.54 31.18 14.77
N THR A 775 9.16 30.74 15.87
CA THR A 775 8.63 29.71 16.76
C THR A 775 8.73 30.16 18.21
N ASP A 776 8.04 29.45 19.11
CA ASP A 776 8.11 29.68 20.55
C ASP A 776 9.51 29.41 21.16
N HIS A 777 10.43 28.87 20.36
CA HIS A 777 11.80 28.50 20.74
C HIS A 777 12.82 29.26 19.89
N PRO A 778 13.01 30.57 20.11
CA PRO A 778 13.84 31.44 19.26
C PRO A 778 15.32 31.05 19.24
N GLU A 779 15.77 30.24 20.20
CA GLU A 779 17.11 29.68 20.28
C GLU A 779 17.37 28.55 19.27
N VAL A 780 16.32 27.97 18.68
CA VAL A 780 16.42 26.89 17.69
C VAL A 780 16.08 27.42 16.31
N GLN A 781 16.94 27.17 15.32
CA GLN A 781 16.60 27.44 13.93
C GLN A 781 15.44 26.53 13.48
N SER A 782 14.28 27.14 13.30
CA SER A 782 13.12 26.52 12.67
C SER A 782 13.35 26.42 11.16
N HIS A 783 13.14 25.24 10.59
CA HIS A 783 13.19 25.04 9.15
C HIS A 783 11.86 24.45 8.68
N LEU A 784 11.29 25.04 7.63
CA LEU A 784 10.13 24.44 6.96
C LEU A 784 10.54 23.21 6.16
N CYS A 785 9.55 22.37 5.86
CA CYS A 785 9.75 21.19 5.03
C CYS A 785 10.43 21.56 3.71
N VAL A 786 11.51 20.87 3.35
CA VAL A 786 12.25 21.09 2.10
C VAL A 786 11.35 20.97 0.87
N TRP A 787 10.33 20.11 0.90
CA TRP A 787 9.35 20.02 -0.19
C TRP A 787 8.46 21.27 -0.33
N GLY A 788 8.22 21.98 0.76
CA GLY A 788 7.53 23.28 0.72
C GLY A 788 8.40 24.39 0.12
N GLN A 789 9.73 24.24 0.16
CA GLN A 789 10.69 25.17 -0.45
C GLN A 789 10.90 24.89 -1.95
N THR A 790 10.37 23.79 -2.46
CA THR A 790 10.39 23.42 -3.88
C THR A 790 9.04 23.65 -4.55
N LEU A 791 8.23 24.57 -4.02
CA LEU A 791 6.99 24.98 -4.68
C LEU A 791 7.32 25.65 -6.04
N PRO A 792 6.47 25.49 -7.06
CA PRO A 792 6.78 25.88 -8.44
C PRO A 792 6.96 27.39 -8.65
#